data_AF-A0A7Y8I1B7-F1
#
_entry.id   AF-A0A7Y8I1B7-F1
#
_cell.length_a   1.000
_cell.length_b   1.000
_cell.length_c   1.000
_cell.angle_alpha   90.00
_cell.angle_beta   90.00
_cell.angle_gamma   90.00
#
_symmetry.space_group_name_H-M   'P 1'
#
loop_
_entity.id
_entity.type
_entity.pdbx_description
1 polymer ?
#
loop_
_entity_poly.entity_id
_entity_poly.type
_entity_poly.pdbx_seq_one_letter_code
_entity_poly.pdbx_strand_id
1 'polypeptide(L)'
;MGGPVVRDKTFFFFSWEGFRLRQGASYVYTVPTDAMRTDDFSNVRNASGNLVPVYDPLTTCGRLGNPACARDANGNEIISRTPFAGNIIPNARIDRTANVLKDYWGRANTAGNQFTAVNNYTANASVGGDNDQYNARVDHTFSEKNRFFSRYTYWTNLNLPIDPYKTQTCVDRCTETFNTNQAVIGDTHAFTATLIGDLRLSFTRFSYDRTSLTAGYDLSQLGWPSSLNNQVIFRVLPQPVVTGYNGVWSTNGTGSTIIARNDIYSTAPSLTKICGRHTLKFGGEVRRLTHNYYQQNNPSGSFNFDALMTSVNPFAAAGTGNGFASFLLGFGTGGGVTNNALVAAQMIYRAYFFGDQWQVNNRLTLNLGVRMEQMGPWSERYDRMSVLLPGVQNEIARQAGLNLNGKLGLVNTPESPSRNNTEMGNLWAPRIGLAYRLSNRTVMRAGYGIFFLGNDIAFGFAPNNDNVNGYTTPFLGTTDGSLTPLDKLSNPFPKGLVAPPGRSPDVQQLFFGQGITSAIYNESHGYAQQWNLDFQQELAGGASISVAYAGSKGTHLPGPDQQLNQLPVEFMSLGAQLQQQVPNPFFGHVTLGTLAQPTVARGQLLRPYPHYTGFAMRAPPNRNSSYHSMQMKFEKRFVRGGTVLGSYTWAKLISDTDTLTGWLEPGGGAGVQNHYNIRAERSVANYDTPHRAVISYILDLPFGKGQKYGTDVRGLADKLVSG
;
A
#
# COMPACT_ATOMS: atom_id res chain seq x y z
N MET A 1 -1.37 -4.45 37.82
CA MET A 1 -2.10 -4.39 39.11
C MET A 1 -3.44 -5.09 38.94
N GLY A 2 -3.95 -5.75 39.98
CA GLY A 2 -5.29 -6.33 39.93
C GLY A 2 -5.64 -7.02 41.25
N GLY A 3 -6.92 -7.23 41.49
CA GLY A 3 -7.40 -7.84 42.72
C GLY A 3 -8.93 -7.81 42.87
N PRO A 4 -9.47 -8.40 43.94
CA PRO A 4 -10.89 -8.37 44.23
C PRO A 4 -11.32 -6.98 44.72
N VAL A 5 -12.41 -6.44 44.16
CA VAL A 5 -13.18 -5.31 44.74
C VAL A 5 -14.24 -5.86 45.69
N VAL A 6 -14.92 -6.93 45.26
CA VAL A 6 -15.82 -7.73 46.08
C VAL A 6 -15.35 -9.16 45.97
N ARG A 7 -14.95 -9.74 47.10
CA ARG A 7 -14.41 -11.10 47.16
C ARG A 7 -15.32 -12.08 46.41
N ASP A 8 -14.72 -12.90 45.55
CA ASP A 8 -15.37 -13.93 44.72
C ASP A 8 -16.44 -13.44 43.72
N LYS A 9 -16.67 -12.12 43.61
CA LYS A 9 -17.65 -11.55 42.67
C LYS A 9 -17.05 -10.57 41.68
N THR A 10 -16.33 -9.56 42.15
CA THR A 10 -15.83 -8.46 41.32
C THR A 10 -14.33 -8.39 41.37
N PHE A 11 -13.68 -8.47 40.22
CA PHE A 11 -12.24 -8.35 40.07
C PHE A 11 -11.91 -7.23 39.10
N PHE A 12 -10.86 -6.48 39.40
CA PHE A 12 -10.33 -5.48 38.48
C PHE A 12 -8.91 -5.84 38.09
N PHE A 13 -8.54 -5.46 36.86
CA PHE A 13 -7.19 -5.59 36.33
C PHE A 13 -6.83 -4.29 35.62
N PHE A 14 -5.62 -3.81 35.90
CA PHE A 14 -5.03 -2.67 35.23
C PHE A 14 -3.58 -2.97 34.84
N SER A 15 -3.21 -2.69 33.60
CA SER A 15 -1.82 -2.70 33.16
C SER A 15 -1.49 -1.44 32.36
N TRP A 16 -0.25 -1.00 32.51
CA TRP A 16 0.40 -0.04 31.63
C TRP A 16 1.66 -0.69 31.07
N GLU A 17 1.89 -0.50 29.77
CA GLU A 17 3.10 -0.88 29.09
C GLU A 17 3.62 0.31 28.30
N GLY A 18 4.91 0.58 28.41
CA GLY A 18 5.59 1.65 27.70
C GLY A 18 6.81 1.11 26.95
N PHE A 19 6.96 1.51 25.69
CA PHE A 19 8.16 1.26 24.90
C PHE A 19 8.69 2.59 24.36
N ARG A 20 10.02 2.74 24.39
CA ARG A 20 10.73 3.95 23.94
C ARG A 20 11.90 3.49 23.07
N LEU A 21 11.93 3.97 21.84
CA LEU A 21 13.05 3.73 20.92
C LEU A 21 13.70 5.06 20.56
N ARG A 22 15.01 5.15 20.78
CA ARG A 22 15.86 6.25 20.33
C ARG A 22 17.07 5.65 19.66
N GLN A 23 17.22 5.87 18.37
CA GLN A 23 18.29 5.29 17.57
C GLN A 23 18.81 6.35 16.59
N GLY A 24 20.13 6.44 16.43
CA GLY A 24 20.72 7.20 15.34
C GLY A 24 20.77 6.36 14.07
N ALA A 25 20.33 6.91 12.94
CA ALA A 25 20.52 6.32 11.62
C ALA A 25 21.43 7.23 10.78
N SER A 26 22.41 6.63 10.11
CA SER A 26 23.33 7.32 9.22
C SER A 26 22.77 7.38 7.80
N TYR A 27 22.82 8.56 7.19
CA TYR A 27 22.36 8.83 5.83
C TYR A 27 23.52 9.33 5.00
N VAL A 28 23.67 8.76 3.81
CA VAL A 28 24.67 9.17 2.81
C VAL A 28 23.92 9.56 1.55
N TYR A 29 24.04 10.83 1.16
CA TYR A 29 23.31 11.42 0.04
C TYR A 29 24.21 12.21 -0.89
N THR A 30 23.72 12.45 -2.11
CA THR A 30 24.29 13.40 -3.05
C THR A 30 23.49 14.69 -2.99
N VAL A 31 24.17 15.78 -2.63
CA VAL A 31 23.61 17.13 -2.57
C VAL A 31 24.34 18.05 -3.54
N PRO A 32 23.71 19.14 -4.00
CA PRO A 32 24.39 20.16 -4.79
C PRO A 32 25.60 20.72 -4.03
N THR A 33 26.72 20.85 -4.74
CA THR A 33 27.92 21.52 -4.21
C THR A 33 27.64 23.00 -3.98
N ASP A 34 28.44 23.66 -3.13
CA ASP A 34 28.25 25.10 -2.87
C ASP A 34 28.38 25.95 -4.15
N ALA A 35 29.28 25.57 -5.07
CA ALA A 35 29.42 26.24 -6.38
C ALA A 35 28.13 26.12 -7.23
N MET A 36 27.52 24.93 -7.28
CA MET A 36 26.25 24.73 -8.00
C MET A 36 25.11 25.56 -7.41
N ARG A 37 25.09 25.77 -6.08
CA ARG A 37 24.08 26.62 -5.41
C ARG A 37 24.26 28.09 -5.74
N THR A 38 25.48 28.51 -6.06
CA THR A 38 25.80 29.83 -6.62
C THR A 38 25.88 29.79 -8.14
N ASP A 39 25.14 28.86 -8.77
CA ASP A 39 24.87 28.80 -10.20
C ASP A 39 26.09 28.46 -11.10
N ASP A 40 27.18 27.99 -10.50
CA ASP A 40 28.45 27.62 -11.16
C ASP A 40 28.59 26.10 -11.31
N PHE A 41 28.65 25.64 -12.57
CA PHE A 41 28.83 24.23 -12.94
C PHE A 41 30.20 23.94 -13.57
N SER A 42 31.16 24.89 -13.55
CA SER A 42 32.49 24.77 -14.18
C SER A 42 33.32 23.56 -13.71
N ASN A 43 33.04 23.06 -12.52
CA ASN A 43 33.71 21.89 -11.92
C ASN A 43 32.88 20.60 -11.93
N VAL A 44 31.72 20.58 -12.59
CA VAL A 44 30.93 19.35 -12.71
C VAL A 44 31.60 18.41 -13.69
N ARG A 45 31.92 17.20 -13.21
CA ARG A 45 32.66 16.20 -13.98
C ARG A 45 31.92 14.86 -13.95
N ASN A 46 32.08 14.07 -15.00
CA ASN A 46 31.61 12.69 -15.04
C ASN A 46 32.60 11.75 -14.34
N ALA A 47 32.27 10.46 -14.25
CA ALA A 47 33.11 9.45 -13.59
C ALA A 47 34.50 9.30 -14.22
N SER A 48 34.67 9.65 -15.50
CA SER A 48 35.95 9.64 -16.20
C SER A 48 36.76 10.94 -16.01
N GLY A 49 36.26 11.90 -15.23
CA GLY A 49 36.93 13.18 -15.01
C GLY A 49 36.74 14.21 -16.14
N ASN A 50 35.83 13.98 -17.09
CA ASN A 50 35.52 14.96 -18.15
C ASN A 50 34.47 15.97 -17.68
N LEU A 51 34.60 17.23 -18.08
CA LEU A 51 33.61 18.28 -17.82
C LEU A 51 32.25 17.88 -18.38
N VAL A 52 31.18 18.11 -17.60
CA VAL A 52 29.79 17.99 -18.03
C VAL A 52 29.26 19.39 -18.36
N PRO A 53 29.22 19.78 -19.64
CA PRO A 53 28.72 21.09 -20.04
C PRO A 53 27.21 21.18 -19.90
N VAL A 54 26.72 22.35 -19.51
CA VAL A 54 25.33 22.73 -19.30
C VAL A 54 24.93 23.73 -20.38
N TYR A 55 23.80 23.46 -21.03
CA TYR A 55 23.30 24.21 -22.18
C TYR A 55 22.05 25.00 -21.85
N ASP A 56 21.84 26.07 -22.60
CA ASP A 56 20.68 26.93 -22.46
C ASP A 56 19.46 26.35 -23.22
N PRO A 57 18.40 25.92 -22.51
CA PRO A 57 17.20 25.37 -23.15
C PRO A 57 16.47 26.33 -24.08
N LEU A 58 16.64 27.64 -23.92
CA LEU A 58 15.98 28.65 -24.75
C LEU A 58 16.67 28.87 -26.10
N THR A 59 17.81 28.22 -26.33
CA THR A 59 18.63 28.36 -27.55
C THR A 59 18.55 27.14 -28.47
N THR A 60 17.58 26.25 -28.25
CA THR A 60 17.36 25.08 -29.12
C THR A 60 17.18 25.53 -30.56
N CYS A 61 18.04 25.09 -31.47
CA CYS A 61 17.95 25.41 -32.89
C CYS A 61 16.56 25.06 -33.45
N GLY A 62 16.08 25.84 -34.41
CA GLY A 62 14.79 25.64 -35.08
C GLY A 62 13.57 25.72 -34.17
N ARG A 63 13.72 26.14 -32.90
CA ARG A 63 12.64 26.31 -31.91
C ARG A 63 12.78 27.71 -31.28
N LEU A 64 11.71 28.24 -30.67
CA LEU A 64 11.72 29.53 -29.95
C LEU A 64 12.28 30.72 -30.74
N GLY A 65 12.14 30.72 -32.06
CA GLY A 65 12.68 31.79 -32.93
C GLY A 65 14.19 31.68 -33.21
N ASN A 66 14.84 30.60 -32.79
CA ASN A 66 16.26 30.35 -33.09
C ASN A 66 16.46 29.90 -34.54
N PRO A 67 17.68 30.11 -35.11
CA PRO A 67 18.03 29.65 -36.46
C PRO A 67 17.78 28.15 -36.65
N ALA A 68 17.39 27.75 -37.87
CA ALA A 68 17.09 26.36 -38.19
C ALA A 68 18.26 25.42 -37.81
N CYS A 69 17.91 24.21 -37.36
CA CYS A 69 18.92 23.19 -37.09
C CYS A 69 19.66 22.81 -38.37
N ALA A 70 20.97 22.57 -38.23
CA ALA A 70 21.73 21.89 -39.27
C ALA A 70 21.11 20.51 -39.56
N ARG A 71 21.34 19.96 -40.75
CA ARG A 71 20.87 18.63 -41.13
C ARG A 71 22.04 17.68 -41.32
N ASP A 72 21.87 16.42 -40.93
CA ASP A 72 22.84 15.36 -41.19
C ASP A 72 22.79 14.91 -42.66
N ALA A 73 23.70 14.00 -43.04
CA ALA A 73 23.78 13.48 -44.40
C ALA A 73 22.50 12.73 -44.85
N ASN A 74 21.65 12.31 -43.91
CA ASN A 74 20.38 11.64 -44.16
C ASN A 74 19.18 12.62 -44.11
N GLY A 75 19.43 13.92 -43.94
CA GLY A 75 18.42 14.96 -43.89
C GLY A 75 17.74 15.15 -42.54
N ASN A 76 18.18 14.47 -41.47
CA ASN A 76 17.61 14.62 -40.12
C ASN A 76 18.11 15.92 -39.47
N GLU A 77 17.27 16.57 -38.66
CA GLU A 77 17.67 17.74 -37.87
C GLU A 77 18.73 17.34 -36.81
N ILE A 78 19.88 18.00 -36.83
CA ILE A 78 20.89 17.93 -35.78
C ILE A 78 20.49 18.95 -34.71
N ILE A 79 19.70 18.50 -33.74
CA ILE A 79 19.29 19.34 -32.61
C ILE A 79 20.49 19.71 -31.76
N SER A 80 20.65 20.99 -31.48
CA SER A 80 21.72 21.54 -30.65
C SER A 80 21.26 22.79 -29.90
N ARG A 81 21.98 23.13 -28.84
CA ARG A 81 21.81 24.31 -27.98
C ARG A 81 23.15 24.99 -27.78
N THR A 82 23.12 26.25 -27.33
CA THR A 82 24.31 27.01 -26.98
C THR A 82 24.70 26.70 -25.52
N PRO A 83 25.97 26.38 -25.22
CA PRO A 83 26.42 26.17 -23.85
C PRO A 83 26.40 27.48 -23.07
N PHE A 84 26.14 27.41 -21.77
CA PHE A 84 26.35 28.58 -20.90
C PHE A 84 27.83 28.94 -20.85
N ALA A 85 28.15 30.23 -20.99
CA ALA A 85 29.52 30.71 -20.95
C ALA A 85 30.18 30.34 -19.61
N GLY A 86 31.36 29.74 -19.64
CA GLY A 86 32.08 29.27 -18.45
C GLY A 86 31.37 28.14 -17.68
N ASN A 87 30.29 27.57 -18.22
CA ASN A 87 29.39 26.66 -17.50
C ASN A 87 28.70 27.31 -16.28
N ILE A 88 28.45 28.62 -16.33
CA ILE A 88 27.80 29.39 -15.26
C ILE A 88 26.45 29.89 -15.76
N ILE A 89 25.38 29.60 -15.00
CA ILE A 89 24.03 30.06 -15.35
C ILE A 89 23.90 31.54 -14.93
N PRO A 90 23.56 32.47 -15.86
CA PRO A 90 23.38 33.86 -15.50
C PRO A 90 22.24 34.05 -14.48
N ASN A 91 22.42 34.93 -13.49
CA ASN A 91 21.44 35.15 -12.42
C ASN A 91 20.02 35.47 -12.95
N ALA A 92 19.92 36.26 -14.03
CA ALA A 92 18.64 36.60 -14.67
C ALA A 92 17.87 35.39 -15.26
N ARG A 93 18.51 34.23 -15.36
CA ARG A 93 17.93 32.98 -15.84
C ARG A 93 17.45 32.07 -14.72
N ILE A 94 17.82 32.34 -13.48
CA ILE A 94 17.44 31.55 -12.33
C ILE A 94 15.95 31.76 -12.04
N ASP A 95 15.23 30.65 -11.90
CA ASP A 95 13.83 30.64 -11.50
C ASP A 95 13.70 31.07 -10.02
N ARG A 96 12.78 31.99 -9.75
CA ARG A 96 12.58 32.55 -8.40
C ARG A 96 12.24 31.48 -7.35
N THR A 97 11.47 30.45 -7.71
CA THR A 97 11.11 29.38 -6.78
C THR A 97 12.29 28.47 -6.54
N ALA A 98 13.03 28.12 -7.59
CA ALA A 98 14.25 27.34 -7.45
C ALA A 98 15.30 28.05 -6.58
N ASN A 99 15.41 29.38 -6.72
CA ASN A 99 16.33 30.20 -5.93
C ASN A 99 16.04 30.17 -4.42
N VAL A 100 14.77 30.01 -4.01
CA VAL A 100 14.41 29.83 -2.59
C VAL A 100 14.62 28.38 -2.17
N LEU A 101 14.16 27.43 -2.99
CA LEU A 101 14.20 26.01 -2.63
C LEU A 101 15.63 25.47 -2.55
N LYS A 102 16.59 25.99 -3.33
CA LYS A 102 17.99 25.50 -3.34
C LYS A 102 18.65 25.49 -1.96
N ASP A 103 18.22 26.37 -1.05
CA ASP A 103 18.77 26.48 0.31
C ASP A 103 18.27 25.38 1.26
N TYR A 104 17.20 24.67 0.91
CA TYR A 104 16.64 23.58 1.72
C TYR A 104 17.33 22.22 1.52
N TRP A 105 18.24 22.08 0.54
CA TRP A 105 19.11 20.91 0.47
C TRP A 105 20.15 20.94 1.61
N GLY A 106 20.60 19.77 2.07
CA GLY A 106 21.77 19.66 2.94
C GLY A 106 23.04 20.16 2.25
N ARG A 107 23.96 20.77 3.01
CA ARG A 107 25.26 21.24 2.47
C ARG A 107 26.28 20.11 2.48
N ALA A 108 26.99 19.93 1.36
CA ALA A 108 28.03 18.92 1.25
C ALA A 108 29.02 19.04 2.41
N ASN A 109 29.33 17.93 3.06
CA ASN A 109 30.25 17.88 4.20
C ASN A 109 31.32 16.79 4.07
N THR A 110 31.32 16.07 2.96
CA THR A 110 32.39 15.18 2.52
C THR A 110 32.71 15.48 1.06
N ALA A 111 33.87 15.05 0.57
CA ALA A 111 34.24 15.25 -0.83
C ALA A 111 33.38 14.42 -1.81
N GLY A 112 32.76 13.33 -1.34
CA GLY A 112 32.08 12.36 -2.19
C GLY A 112 33.05 11.56 -3.07
N ASN A 113 32.49 10.89 -4.08
CA ASN A 113 33.25 10.13 -5.08
C ASN A 113 34.13 11.06 -5.91
N GLN A 114 35.30 10.55 -6.28
CA GLN A 114 36.25 11.27 -7.13
C GLN A 114 35.57 11.75 -8.43
N PHE A 115 35.84 13.00 -8.80
CA PHE A 115 35.28 13.75 -9.94
C PHE A 115 33.79 14.10 -9.86
N THR A 116 32.91 13.14 -9.52
CA THR A 116 31.46 13.35 -9.60
C THR A 116 30.86 14.02 -8.36
N ALA A 117 31.57 13.98 -7.22
CA ALA A 117 31.06 14.42 -5.92
C ALA A 117 29.74 13.72 -5.50
N VAL A 118 29.47 12.53 -6.04
CA VAL A 118 28.34 11.68 -5.60
C VAL A 118 28.60 11.24 -4.15
N ASN A 119 27.56 11.14 -3.32
CA ASN A 119 27.68 10.79 -1.89
C ASN A 119 28.51 11.80 -1.06
N ASN A 120 28.43 13.09 -1.41
CA ASN A 120 29.12 14.21 -0.74
C ASN A 120 28.42 14.74 0.54
N TYR A 121 27.38 14.06 1.02
CA TYR A 121 26.68 14.42 2.25
C TYR A 121 26.55 13.21 3.17
N THR A 122 26.93 13.40 4.43
CA THR A 122 26.75 12.40 5.49
C THR A 122 26.12 13.03 6.73
N ALA A 123 25.04 12.47 7.23
CA ALA A 123 24.40 12.95 8.44
C ALA A 123 23.84 11.81 9.28
N ASN A 124 23.75 12.03 10.59
CA ASN A 124 23.00 11.17 11.49
C ASN A 124 21.68 11.85 11.85
N ALA A 125 20.56 11.16 11.66
CA ALA A 125 19.25 11.61 12.13
C ALA A 125 18.68 10.62 13.16
N SER A 126 17.91 11.14 14.11
CA SER A 126 17.25 10.30 15.10
C SER A 126 16.04 9.62 14.45
N VAL A 127 15.94 8.30 14.64
CA VAL A 127 14.78 7.49 14.33
C VAL A 127 14.22 6.91 15.62
N GLY A 128 12.96 6.50 15.59
CA GLY A 128 12.30 5.85 16.71
C GLY A 128 10.98 6.52 17.07
N GLY A 129 10.60 6.38 18.32
CA GLY A 129 9.25 6.70 18.75
C GLY A 129 8.90 6.18 20.12
N ASP A 130 7.66 6.44 20.51
CA ASP A 130 7.09 6.09 21.81
C ASP A 130 5.82 5.29 21.60
N ASN A 131 5.64 4.24 22.40
CA ASN A 131 4.38 3.51 22.51
C ASN A 131 3.94 3.48 23.96
N ASP A 132 2.66 3.75 24.20
CA ASP A 132 2.03 3.56 25.50
C ASP A 132 0.72 2.81 25.33
N GLN A 133 0.51 1.80 26.15
CA GLN A 133 -0.75 1.06 26.22
C GLN A 133 -1.26 1.03 27.65
N TYR A 134 -2.53 1.37 27.83
CA TYR A 134 -3.25 1.27 29.07
C TYR A 134 -4.38 0.28 28.88
N ASN A 135 -4.50 -0.70 29.77
CA ASN A 135 -5.59 -1.66 29.75
C ASN A 135 -6.27 -1.65 31.11
N ALA A 136 -7.58 -1.49 31.12
CA ALA A 136 -8.43 -1.65 32.29
C ALA A 136 -9.49 -2.71 31.99
N ARG A 137 -9.71 -3.63 32.93
CA ARG A 137 -10.76 -4.65 32.83
C ARG A 137 -11.45 -4.81 34.18
N VAL A 138 -12.76 -4.99 34.15
CA VAL A 138 -13.57 -5.39 35.31
C VAL A 138 -14.32 -6.66 34.94
N ASP A 139 -14.21 -7.66 35.79
CA ASP A 139 -14.98 -8.91 35.72
C ASP A 139 -15.96 -8.94 36.90
N HIS A 140 -17.22 -9.28 36.64
CA HIS A 140 -18.26 -9.39 37.66
C HIS A 140 -19.09 -10.66 37.49
N THR A 141 -19.27 -11.40 38.58
CA THR A 141 -20.17 -12.56 38.65
C THR A 141 -21.42 -12.19 39.43
N PHE A 142 -22.54 -11.98 38.72
CA PHE A 142 -23.82 -11.64 39.34
C PHE A 142 -24.41 -12.85 40.08
N SER A 143 -24.33 -14.03 39.46
CA SER A 143 -24.74 -15.32 40.00
C SER A 143 -23.94 -16.46 39.34
N GLU A 144 -24.15 -17.71 39.76
CA GLU A 144 -23.55 -18.88 39.10
C GLU A 144 -23.94 -19.01 37.62
N LYS A 145 -25.06 -18.42 37.21
CA LYS A 145 -25.57 -18.47 35.84
C LYS A 145 -25.15 -17.27 34.99
N ASN A 146 -24.59 -16.21 35.57
CA ASN A 146 -24.33 -14.99 34.81
C ASN A 146 -22.99 -14.34 35.19
N ARG A 147 -22.16 -14.13 34.16
CA ARG A 147 -20.84 -13.52 34.26
C ARG A 147 -20.73 -12.40 33.23
N PHE A 148 -20.23 -11.28 33.68
CA PHE A 148 -20.07 -10.07 32.90
C PHE A 148 -18.61 -9.62 32.95
N PHE A 149 -18.15 -9.00 31.87
CA PHE A 149 -16.92 -8.23 31.91
C PHE A 149 -17.01 -6.97 31.05
N SER A 150 -16.24 -5.94 31.42
CA SER A 150 -15.93 -4.82 30.56
C SER A 150 -14.41 -4.65 30.46
N ARG A 151 -13.94 -4.21 29.29
CA ARG A 151 -12.53 -3.87 29.05
C ARG A 151 -12.46 -2.55 28.29
N TYR A 152 -11.56 -1.69 28.71
CA TYR A 152 -11.13 -0.52 27.95
C TYR A 152 -9.62 -0.59 27.73
N THR A 153 -9.20 -0.34 26.49
CA THR A 153 -7.80 -0.23 26.09
C THR A 153 -7.59 1.09 25.40
N TYR A 154 -6.58 1.84 25.85
CA TYR A 154 -6.10 3.05 25.20
C TYR A 154 -4.66 2.84 24.77
N TRP A 155 -4.38 3.02 23.48
CA TRP A 155 -3.05 2.85 22.92
C TRP A 155 -2.65 4.08 22.14
N THR A 156 -1.42 4.54 22.34
CA THR A 156 -0.84 5.66 21.60
C THR A 156 0.52 5.29 21.05
N ASN A 157 0.81 5.76 19.84
CA ASN A 157 2.13 5.69 19.24
C ASN A 157 2.52 7.07 18.70
N LEU A 158 3.78 7.43 18.90
CA LEU A 158 4.45 8.56 18.27
C LEU A 158 5.64 8.03 17.49
N ASN A 159 5.68 8.24 16.17
CA ASN A 159 6.91 8.07 15.40
C ASN A 159 7.55 9.45 15.19
N LEU A 160 8.84 9.53 15.49
CA LEU A 160 9.61 10.76 15.35
C LEU A 160 9.94 11.04 13.87
N PRO A 161 9.98 12.33 13.47
CA PRO A 161 10.38 12.71 12.12
C PRO A 161 11.87 12.42 11.88
N ILE A 162 12.21 12.10 10.64
CA ILE A 162 13.59 11.88 10.20
C ILE A 162 14.00 13.03 9.29
N ASP A 163 14.77 13.99 9.81
CA ASP A 163 15.23 15.18 9.06
C ASP A 163 16.78 15.25 9.05
N PRO A 164 17.45 14.56 8.10
CA PRO A 164 18.90 14.56 8.02
C PRO A 164 19.48 15.91 7.57
N TYR A 165 18.70 16.77 6.88
CA TYR A 165 19.16 18.08 6.41
C TYR A 165 19.01 19.18 7.47
N LYS A 166 18.17 18.96 8.49
CA LYS A 166 17.81 19.96 9.51
C LYS A 166 17.12 21.18 8.88
N THR A 167 16.40 20.96 7.79
CA THR A 167 15.68 21.99 7.03
C THR A 167 14.17 21.77 7.08
N GLN A 168 13.69 20.95 8.03
CA GLN A 168 12.29 20.53 8.19
C GLN A 168 11.78 19.65 7.04
N THR A 169 12.69 19.12 6.21
CA THR A 169 12.38 18.24 5.09
C THR A 169 12.65 16.79 5.47
N CYS A 170 11.61 16.02 5.77
CA CYS A 170 11.77 14.66 6.26
C CYS A 170 11.98 13.63 5.15
N VAL A 171 12.69 12.55 5.49
CA VAL A 171 12.86 11.34 4.67
C VAL A 171 11.71 10.37 4.93
N ASP A 172 11.08 9.86 3.87
CA ASP A 172 9.93 8.92 3.88
C ASP A 172 8.66 9.50 4.52
N ARG A 173 8.75 9.96 5.76
CA ARG A 173 7.67 10.54 6.57
C ARG A 173 8.22 11.47 7.66
N CYS A 174 7.43 12.48 8.00
CA CYS A 174 7.62 13.28 9.20
C CYS A 174 6.91 12.62 10.40
N THR A 175 6.50 13.41 11.39
CA THR A 175 5.86 12.95 12.62
C THR A 175 4.57 12.21 12.32
N GLU A 176 4.40 11.05 12.96
CA GLU A 176 3.16 10.29 12.95
C GLU A 176 2.65 10.09 14.37
N THR A 177 1.36 10.26 14.56
CA THR A 177 0.69 9.99 15.82
C THR A 177 -0.48 9.06 15.60
N PHE A 178 -0.55 7.99 16.39
CA PHE A 178 -1.64 7.04 16.39
C PHE A 178 -2.29 7.04 17.76
N ASN A 179 -3.61 6.89 17.76
CA ASN A 179 -4.42 6.82 18.96
C ASN A 179 -5.54 5.79 18.74
N THR A 180 -5.61 4.79 19.60
CA THR A 180 -6.67 3.78 19.56
C THR A 180 -7.42 3.75 20.88
N ASN A 181 -8.74 3.93 20.81
CA ASN A 181 -9.66 3.71 21.91
C ASN A 181 -10.45 2.44 21.62
N GLN A 182 -10.39 1.45 22.50
CA GLN A 182 -11.17 0.23 22.38
C GLN A 182 -11.96 -0.03 23.65
N ALA A 183 -13.26 -0.26 23.50
CA ALA A 183 -14.15 -0.71 24.58
C ALA A 183 -14.81 -2.03 24.18
N VAL A 184 -14.87 -2.98 25.11
CA VAL A 184 -15.52 -4.28 24.93
C VAL A 184 -16.36 -4.57 26.15
N ILE A 185 -17.58 -5.03 25.93
CA ILE A 185 -18.48 -5.58 26.94
C ILE A 185 -18.82 -7.01 26.54
N GLY A 186 -18.77 -7.92 27.50
CA GLY A 186 -19.20 -9.29 27.32
C GLY A 186 -20.10 -9.75 28.45
N ASP A 187 -21.17 -10.46 28.10
CA ASP A 187 -22.06 -11.12 29.04
C ASP A 187 -22.25 -12.58 28.63
N THR A 188 -22.12 -13.49 29.59
CA THR A 188 -22.38 -14.91 29.42
C THR A 188 -23.49 -15.30 30.39
N HIS A 189 -24.55 -15.92 29.86
CA HIS A 189 -25.71 -16.36 30.64
C HIS A 189 -26.05 -17.83 30.38
N ALA A 190 -26.06 -18.65 31.43
CA ALA A 190 -26.53 -20.03 31.40
C ALA A 190 -28.03 -20.08 31.70
N PHE A 191 -28.86 -20.10 30.65
CA PHE A 191 -30.32 -20.21 30.76
C PHE A 191 -30.74 -21.54 31.40
N THR A 192 -30.04 -22.62 31.03
CA THR A 192 -30.14 -23.94 31.65
C THR A 192 -28.74 -24.56 31.75
N ALA A 193 -28.59 -25.71 32.40
CA ALA A 193 -27.31 -26.45 32.44
C ALA A 193 -26.78 -26.86 31.06
N THR A 194 -27.60 -26.77 30.01
CA THR A 194 -27.23 -27.16 28.64
C THR A 194 -27.37 -26.05 27.62
N LEU A 195 -27.95 -24.89 27.96
CA LEU A 195 -28.16 -23.76 27.06
C LEU A 195 -27.45 -22.52 27.60
N ILE A 196 -26.40 -22.10 26.92
CA ILE A 196 -25.53 -21.00 27.30
C ILE A 196 -25.56 -19.96 26.18
N GLY A 197 -25.87 -18.71 26.53
CA GLY A 197 -25.76 -17.56 25.64
C GLY A 197 -24.55 -16.70 25.96
N ASP A 198 -23.96 -16.14 24.92
CA ASP A 198 -22.86 -15.19 25.00
C ASP A 198 -23.19 -14.00 24.12
N LEU A 199 -23.08 -12.78 24.67
CA LEU A 199 -23.18 -11.53 23.92
C LEU A 199 -21.87 -10.77 24.05
N ARG A 200 -21.32 -10.30 22.92
CA ARG A 200 -20.20 -9.37 22.89
C ARG A 200 -20.57 -8.11 22.13
N LEU A 201 -20.33 -6.96 22.75
CA LEU A 201 -20.44 -5.64 22.14
C LEU A 201 -19.05 -5.01 22.17
N SER A 202 -18.62 -4.40 21.07
CA SER A 202 -17.34 -3.70 21.05
C SER A 202 -17.36 -2.46 20.17
N PHE A 203 -16.54 -1.50 20.58
CA PHE A 203 -16.26 -0.27 19.88
C PHE A 203 -14.75 -0.10 19.78
N THR A 204 -14.26 0.26 18.60
CA THR A 204 -12.86 0.67 18.40
C THR A 204 -12.84 1.95 17.58
N ARG A 205 -12.15 2.97 18.07
CA ARG A 205 -11.80 4.18 17.31
C ARG A 205 -10.31 4.25 17.13
N PHE A 206 -9.86 4.25 15.88
CA PHE A 206 -8.48 4.45 15.48
C PHE A 206 -8.37 5.84 14.85
N SER A 207 -7.46 6.65 15.38
CA SER A 207 -7.08 7.95 14.83
C SER A 207 -5.61 7.90 14.46
N TYR A 208 -5.30 8.32 13.25
CA TYR A 208 -3.94 8.41 12.75
C TYR A 208 -3.76 9.75 12.05
N ASP A 209 -2.73 10.47 12.45
CA ASP A 209 -2.31 11.71 11.83
C ASP A 209 -0.83 11.60 11.43
N ARG A 210 -0.54 11.97 10.19
CA ARG A 210 0.81 12.24 9.69
C ARG A 210 0.84 13.69 9.26
N THR A 211 1.81 14.44 9.78
CA THR A 211 1.92 15.87 9.51
C THR A 211 3.34 16.22 9.08
N SER A 212 3.46 16.97 7.98
CA SER A 212 4.74 17.54 7.57
C SER A 212 5.20 18.59 8.59
N LEU A 213 6.52 18.69 8.81
CA LEU A 213 7.09 19.76 9.65
C LEU A 213 6.91 21.15 9.03
N THR A 214 6.63 21.22 7.73
CA THR A 214 6.39 22.48 6.98
C THR A 214 4.90 22.79 6.79
N ALA A 215 4.02 22.10 7.55
CA ALA A 215 2.58 22.31 7.45
C ALA A 215 2.20 23.79 7.69
N GLY A 216 1.41 24.34 6.77
CA GLY A 216 1.01 25.75 6.79
C GLY A 216 1.95 26.69 6.03
N TYR A 217 2.96 26.17 5.31
CA TYR A 217 3.89 26.99 4.51
C TYR A 217 3.15 27.94 3.55
N ASP A 218 3.56 29.20 3.48
CA ASP A 218 3.00 30.16 2.54
C ASP A 218 3.69 30.05 1.18
N LEU A 219 3.00 29.46 0.20
CA LEU A 219 3.57 29.21 -1.13
C LEU A 219 3.91 30.50 -1.89
N SER A 220 3.32 31.64 -1.50
CA SER A 220 3.67 32.93 -2.12
C SER A 220 5.11 33.35 -1.80
N GLN A 221 5.70 32.84 -0.72
CA GLN A 221 7.12 33.05 -0.39
C GLN A 221 8.09 32.40 -1.39
N LEU A 222 7.62 31.42 -2.16
CA LEU A 222 8.35 30.84 -3.29
C LEU A 222 8.27 31.73 -4.55
N GLY A 223 7.54 32.84 -4.46
CA GLY A 223 7.15 33.67 -5.58
C GLY A 223 5.88 33.21 -6.28
N TRP A 224 5.26 32.07 -5.93
CA TRP A 224 4.06 31.61 -6.65
C TRP A 224 2.90 32.63 -6.59
N PRO A 225 2.03 32.69 -7.62
CA PRO A 225 0.82 33.50 -7.57
C PRO A 225 -0.01 33.22 -6.31
N SER A 226 -0.47 34.27 -5.63
CA SER A 226 -1.30 34.14 -4.43
C SER A 226 -2.59 33.34 -4.66
N SER A 227 -3.09 33.32 -5.90
CA SER A 227 -4.23 32.49 -6.32
C SER A 227 -3.97 30.99 -6.16
N LEU A 228 -2.74 30.51 -6.38
CA LEU A 228 -2.37 29.10 -6.19
C LEU A 228 -2.28 28.73 -4.70
N ASN A 229 -1.86 29.67 -3.85
CA ASN A 229 -1.75 29.46 -2.41
C ASN A 229 -3.09 29.02 -1.80
N ASN A 230 -4.20 29.59 -2.25
CA ASN A 230 -5.54 29.29 -1.77
C ASN A 230 -6.17 28.02 -2.39
N GLN A 231 -5.59 27.48 -3.45
CA GLN A 231 -6.10 26.28 -4.14
C GLN A 231 -5.51 24.98 -3.57
N VAL A 232 -4.42 25.07 -2.81
CA VAL A 232 -3.79 23.93 -2.14
C VAL A 232 -4.38 23.77 -0.73
N ILE A 233 -5.05 22.64 -0.49
CA ILE A 233 -5.78 22.39 0.77
C ILE A 233 -4.83 22.33 1.97
N PHE A 234 -3.76 21.54 1.89
CA PHE A 234 -2.73 21.41 2.92
C PHE A 234 -1.42 21.93 2.38
N ARG A 235 -1.04 23.14 2.78
CA ARG A 235 0.17 23.78 2.27
C ARG A 235 1.40 23.26 2.99
N VAL A 236 2.40 22.85 2.22
CA VAL A 236 3.71 22.36 2.66
C VAL A 236 4.77 22.85 1.67
N LEU A 237 6.05 22.59 1.92
CA LEU A 237 7.06 22.82 0.87
C LEU A 237 6.82 21.91 -0.34
N PRO A 238 6.79 22.43 -1.59
CA PRO A 238 6.77 21.61 -2.78
C PRO A 238 8.07 20.82 -2.93
N GLN A 239 8.00 19.68 -3.60
CA GLN A 239 9.15 18.78 -3.75
C GLN A 239 9.83 18.91 -5.11
N PRO A 240 11.05 19.46 -5.20
CA PRO A 240 11.89 19.37 -6.38
C PRO A 240 12.63 18.03 -6.42
N VAL A 241 12.10 17.07 -7.18
CA VAL A 241 12.73 15.77 -7.42
C VAL A 241 13.76 15.91 -8.53
N VAL A 242 15.04 15.94 -8.16
CA VAL A 242 16.14 16.16 -9.12
C VAL A 242 16.93 14.88 -9.34
N THR A 243 16.92 14.35 -10.57
CA THR A 243 17.70 13.17 -10.95
C THR A 243 19.19 13.40 -10.72
N GLY A 244 19.85 12.44 -10.07
CA GLY A 244 21.26 12.52 -9.68
C GLY A 244 21.50 13.08 -8.27
N TYR A 245 20.46 13.59 -7.59
CA TYR A 245 20.54 14.11 -6.22
C TYR A 245 19.57 13.33 -5.33
N ASN A 246 20.08 12.27 -4.72
CA ASN A 246 19.30 11.23 -4.02
C ASN A 246 19.08 11.53 -2.53
N GLY A 247 18.47 12.68 -2.22
CA GLY A 247 18.22 13.15 -0.86
C GLY A 247 16.80 12.95 -0.34
N VAL A 248 16.40 13.82 0.59
CA VAL A 248 15.03 13.86 1.18
C VAL A 248 13.92 14.10 0.15
N TRP A 249 14.22 14.81 -0.93
CA TRP A 249 13.24 15.30 -1.90
C TRP A 249 12.63 14.23 -2.80
N SER A 250 13.34 13.11 -3.00
CA SER A 250 12.83 11.93 -3.73
C SER A 250 12.04 10.97 -2.83
N THR A 251 11.55 11.45 -1.69
CA THR A 251 10.75 10.67 -0.75
C THR A 251 9.43 11.38 -0.44
N ASN A 252 8.42 10.65 0.02
CA ASN A 252 7.14 11.26 0.37
C ASN A 252 7.19 12.12 1.64
N GLY A 253 8.30 12.13 2.39
CA GLY A 253 8.31 12.61 3.77
C GLY A 253 8.12 14.10 3.94
N THR A 254 8.63 14.91 3.00
CA THR A 254 8.60 16.37 3.11
C THR A 254 7.19 16.94 2.92
N GLY A 255 6.31 16.27 2.15
CA GLY A 255 4.95 16.74 1.89
C GLY A 255 3.84 15.92 2.55
N SER A 256 4.11 14.70 3.00
CA SER A 256 3.04 13.74 3.29
C SER A 256 2.18 14.13 4.48
N THR A 257 0.88 14.24 4.22
CA THR A 257 -0.17 14.54 5.18
C THR A 257 -1.22 13.43 5.13
N ILE A 258 -1.50 12.80 6.27
CA ILE A 258 -2.56 11.79 6.41
C ILE A 258 -3.41 12.16 7.62
N ILE A 259 -4.72 12.07 7.46
CA ILE A 259 -5.71 12.20 8.52
C ILE A 259 -6.69 11.05 8.36
N ALA A 260 -6.68 10.11 9.29
CA ALA A 260 -7.56 8.97 9.30
C ALA A 260 -8.33 8.88 10.62
N ARG A 261 -9.65 8.69 10.53
CA ARG A 261 -10.54 8.43 11.67
C ARG A 261 -11.42 7.24 11.30
N ASN A 262 -11.12 6.10 11.91
CA ASN A 262 -11.83 4.85 11.65
C ASN A 262 -12.57 4.43 12.92
N ASP A 263 -13.87 4.17 12.82
CA ASP A 263 -14.66 3.60 13.91
C ASP A 263 -15.22 2.23 13.51
N ILE A 264 -15.10 1.25 14.39
CA ILE A 264 -15.66 -0.09 14.25
C ILE A 264 -16.62 -0.33 15.42
N TYR A 265 -17.87 -0.59 15.09
CA TYR A 265 -18.90 -1.05 16.03
C TYR A 265 -19.21 -2.50 15.71
N SER A 266 -19.14 -3.40 16.69
CA SER A 266 -19.37 -4.83 16.50
C SER A 266 -20.29 -5.41 17.56
N THR A 267 -21.25 -6.21 17.11
CA THR A 267 -22.18 -6.98 17.93
C THR A 267 -22.12 -8.44 17.52
N ALA A 268 -21.83 -9.33 18.46
CA ALA A 268 -21.63 -10.75 18.19
C ALA A 268 -22.33 -11.64 19.24
N PRO A 269 -23.63 -11.94 19.07
CA PRO A 269 -24.33 -12.91 19.89
C PRO A 269 -24.05 -14.35 19.45
N SER A 270 -24.00 -15.26 20.41
CA SER A 270 -23.96 -16.70 20.15
C SER A 270 -24.68 -17.50 21.23
N LEU A 271 -25.14 -18.68 20.86
CA LEU A 271 -25.81 -19.64 21.73
C LEU A 271 -25.16 -21.01 21.54
N THR A 272 -24.95 -21.71 22.65
CA THR A 272 -24.44 -23.07 22.70
C THR A 272 -25.47 -23.96 23.37
N LYS A 273 -25.88 -25.04 22.70
CA LYS A 273 -26.81 -26.05 23.23
C LYS A 273 -26.13 -27.41 23.25
N ILE A 274 -26.07 -28.02 24.43
CA ILE A 274 -25.62 -29.39 24.61
C ILE A 274 -26.87 -30.29 24.65
N CYS A 275 -26.96 -31.27 23.74
CA CYS A 275 -28.08 -32.20 23.69
C CYS A 275 -27.59 -33.60 23.31
N GLY A 276 -27.54 -34.48 24.32
CA GLY A 276 -27.03 -35.84 24.15
C GLY A 276 -25.58 -35.83 23.66
N ARG A 277 -25.37 -36.37 22.45
CA ARG A 277 -24.06 -36.46 21.79
C ARG A 277 -23.73 -35.26 20.89
N HIS A 278 -24.59 -34.25 20.86
CA HIS A 278 -24.43 -33.06 20.05
C HIS A 278 -24.10 -31.84 20.92
N THR A 279 -23.18 -31.03 20.44
CA THR A 279 -22.97 -29.66 20.93
C THR A 279 -23.21 -28.72 19.77
N LEU A 280 -24.39 -28.13 19.76
CA LEU A 280 -24.84 -27.20 18.72
C LEU A 280 -24.38 -25.79 19.09
N LYS A 281 -23.87 -25.05 18.11
CA LYS A 281 -23.50 -23.64 18.26
C LYS A 281 -24.07 -22.83 17.12
N PHE A 282 -24.74 -21.74 17.44
CA PHE A 282 -25.31 -20.83 16.46
C PHE A 282 -25.08 -19.39 16.90
N GLY A 283 -25.00 -18.48 15.96
CA GLY A 283 -24.76 -17.08 16.27
C GLY A 283 -24.60 -16.23 15.04
N GLY A 284 -24.31 -14.96 15.27
CA GLY A 284 -24.10 -14.01 14.21
C GLY A 284 -23.13 -12.91 14.61
N GLU A 285 -22.80 -12.09 13.64
CA GLU A 285 -21.92 -10.94 13.80
C GLU A 285 -22.38 -9.83 12.86
N VAL A 286 -22.52 -8.63 13.39
CA VAL A 286 -22.71 -7.42 12.59
C VAL A 286 -21.60 -6.45 12.96
N ARG A 287 -20.89 -5.93 11.95
CA ARG A 287 -19.88 -4.88 12.13
C ARG A 287 -20.19 -3.70 11.22
N ARG A 288 -20.19 -2.50 11.79
CA ARG A 288 -20.22 -1.25 11.03
C ARG A 288 -18.84 -0.62 11.13
N LEU A 289 -18.17 -0.49 9.99
CA LEU A 289 -16.88 0.16 9.87
C LEU A 289 -17.10 1.51 9.19
N THR A 290 -16.56 2.57 9.77
CA THR A 290 -16.52 3.90 9.14
C THR A 290 -15.06 4.28 8.90
N HIS A 291 -14.82 4.99 7.81
CA HIS A 291 -13.50 5.38 7.36
C HIS A 291 -13.56 6.81 6.85
N ASN A 292 -13.24 7.76 7.73
CA ASN A 292 -13.04 9.14 7.32
C ASN A 292 -11.55 9.33 7.07
N TYR A 293 -11.18 9.61 5.82
CA TYR A 293 -9.79 9.55 5.40
C TYR A 293 -9.44 10.69 4.47
N TYR A 294 -8.22 11.18 4.66
CA TYR A 294 -7.53 12.07 3.76
C TYR A 294 -6.07 11.65 3.73
N GLN A 295 -5.51 11.53 2.54
CA GLN A 295 -4.08 11.36 2.35
C GLN A 295 -3.66 12.18 1.14
N GLN A 296 -2.57 12.91 1.29
CA GLN A 296 -1.83 13.44 0.17
C GLN A 296 -0.34 13.40 0.51
N ASN A 297 0.45 12.78 -0.36
CA ASN A 297 1.89 12.68 -0.16
C ASN A 297 2.61 13.98 -0.53
N ASN A 298 2.10 14.74 -1.50
CA ASN A 298 2.72 15.98 -1.99
C ASN A 298 1.66 17.06 -2.27
N PRO A 299 1.00 17.62 -1.23
CA PRO A 299 -0.16 18.48 -1.43
C PRO A 299 0.18 19.82 -2.08
N SER A 300 1.43 20.30 -1.94
CA SER A 300 1.95 21.45 -2.67
C SER A 300 2.68 21.07 -3.97
N GLY A 301 2.68 19.79 -4.34
CA GLY A 301 3.20 19.29 -5.61
C GLY A 301 4.58 18.68 -5.53
N SER A 302 4.86 17.84 -6.51
CA SER A 302 6.17 17.25 -6.78
C SER A 302 6.54 17.54 -8.23
N PHE A 303 7.77 17.99 -8.46
CA PHE A 303 8.25 18.50 -9.75
C PHE A 303 9.56 17.80 -10.10
N ASN A 304 9.57 17.12 -11.24
CA ASN A 304 10.70 16.32 -11.68
C ASN A 304 11.64 17.12 -12.56
N PHE A 305 12.95 17.00 -12.32
CA PHE A 305 14.00 17.65 -13.07
C PHE A 305 15.10 16.65 -13.40
N ASP A 306 15.42 16.54 -14.69
CA ASP A 306 16.52 15.71 -15.19
C ASP A 306 17.48 16.54 -16.06
N ALA A 307 18.49 15.88 -16.62
CA ALA A 307 19.52 16.55 -17.42
C ALA A 307 19.06 16.96 -18.83
N LEU A 308 17.92 16.48 -19.34
CA LEU A 308 17.52 16.65 -20.75
C LEU A 308 17.21 18.10 -21.11
N MET A 309 16.71 18.88 -20.15
CA MET A 309 16.42 20.30 -20.40
C MET A 309 17.70 21.13 -20.56
N THR A 310 18.82 20.69 -20.02
CA THR A 310 20.11 21.41 -20.06
C THR A 310 21.20 20.66 -20.82
N SER A 311 20.85 19.57 -21.52
CA SER A 311 21.77 18.86 -22.41
C SER A 311 21.82 19.50 -23.79
N VAL A 312 22.88 19.20 -24.54
CA VAL A 312 23.03 19.64 -25.94
C VAL A 312 21.91 19.07 -26.82
N ASN A 313 21.54 17.81 -26.58
CA ASN A 313 20.46 17.11 -27.25
C ASN A 313 19.36 16.78 -26.22
N PRO A 314 18.14 17.32 -26.36
CA PRO A 314 17.05 17.14 -25.39
C PRO A 314 16.46 15.73 -25.35
N PHE A 315 16.81 14.85 -26.30
CA PHE A 315 16.35 13.47 -26.32
C PHE A 315 17.36 12.48 -25.73
N ALA A 316 18.61 12.91 -25.59
CA ALA A 316 19.69 12.09 -25.07
C ALA A 316 20.76 12.98 -24.44
N ALA A 317 20.86 12.94 -23.11
CA ALA A 317 21.81 13.79 -22.38
C ALA A 317 23.27 13.59 -22.81
N ALA A 318 23.66 12.36 -23.21
CA ALA A 318 24.96 12.02 -23.80
C ALA A 318 26.21 12.60 -23.08
N GLY A 319 26.17 12.66 -21.73
CA GLY A 319 27.27 13.22 -20.93
C GLY A 319 27.26 14.75 -20.81
N THR A 320 26.16 15.40 -21.20
CA THR A 320 25.89 16.84 -21.06
C THR A 320 24.61 17.09 -20.26
N GLY A 321 24.46 18.30 -19.74
CA GLY A 321 23.32 18.69 -18.90
C GLY A 321 23.40 18.21 -17.46
N ASN A 322 22.61 18.83 -16.59
CA ASN A 322 22.55 18.50 -15.18
C ASN A 322 21.14 18.72 -14.63
N GLY A 323 20.60 17.77 -13.88
CA GLY A 323 19.26 17.89 -13.30
C GLY A 323 19.09 19.12 -12.40
N PHE A 324 20.12 19.46 -11.62
CA PHE A 324 20.07 20.63 -10.74
C PHE A 324 20.14 21.93 -11.53
N ALA A 325 20.84 21.97 -12.66
CA ALA A 325 20.79 23.11 -13.57
C ALA A 325 19.39 23.30 -14.17
N SER A 326 18.73 22.21 -14.59
CA SER A 326 17.33 22.25 -15.08
C SER A 326 16.38 22.76 -13.99
N PHE A 327 16.57 22.32 -12.74
CA PHE A 327 15.85 22.84 -11.57
C PHE A 327 16.09 24.34 -11.35
N LEU A 328 17.34 24.81 -11.36
CA LEU A 328 17.66 26.23 -11.18
C LEU A 328 17.03 27.11 -12.26
N LEU A 329 16.91 26.61 -13.50
CA LEU A 329 16.22 27.31 -14.59
C LEU A 329 14.68 27.22 -14.49
N GLY A 330 14.15 26.36 -13.61
CA GLY A 330 12.72 26.16 -13.39
C GLY A 330 12.02 25.30 -14.44
N PHE A 331 12.77 24.65 -15.34
CA PHE A 331 12.20 23.85 -16.42
C PHE A 331 12.36 22.36 -16.11
N GLY A 332 11.24 21.70 -15.79
CA GLY A 332 11.22 20.27 -15.43
C GLY A 332 10.68 19.37 -16.54
N THR A 333 10.66 18.08 -16.25
CA THR A 333 10.22 17.02 -17.18
C THR A 333 8.91 16.35 -16.78
N GLY A 334 8.32 16.76 -15.66
CA GLY A 334 6.97 16.37 -15.27
C GLY A 334 6.70 16.56 -13.79
N GLY A 335 5.68 15.87 -13.29
CA GLY A 335 5.17 16.03 -11.93
C GLY A 335 3.82 16.73 -11.93
N GLY A 336 3.42 17.30 -10.80
CA GLY A 336 2.14 17.97 -10.65
C GLY A 336 1.70 18.10 -9.20
N VAL A 337 0.48 18.62 -9.04
CA VAL A 337 -0.22 18.71 -7.76
C VAL A 337 -1.47 17.86 -7.83
N THR A 338 -1.63 16.97 -6.85
CA THR A 338 -2.85 16.18 -6.72
C THR A 338 -3.72 16.78 -5.62
N ASN A 339 -4.92 17.22 -5.99
CA ASN A 339 -5.94 17.59 -5.02
C ASN A 339 -6.77 16.36 -4.70
N ASN A 340 -6.92 16.06 -3.41
CA ASN A 340 -7.76 14.97 -2.92
C ASN A 340 -8.91 15.54 -2.09
N ALA A 341 -10.07 14.91 -2.16
CA ALA A 341 -11.21 15.22 -1.33
C ALA A 341 -11.12 14.45 0.00
N LEU A 342 -11.64 15.03 1.08
CA LEU A 342 -11.92 14.27 2.28
C LEU A 342 -13.09 13.32 2.01
N VAL A 343 -12.94 12.04 2.33
CA VAL A 343 -13.98 11.02 2.13
C VAL A 343 -14.60 10.59 3.46
N ALA A 344 -15.89 10.24 3.42
CA ALA A 344 -16.60 9.67 4.55
C ALA A 344 -17.20 8.32 4.12
N ALA A 345 -16.40 7.27 4.25
CA ALA A 345 -16.71 5.94 3.75
C ALA A 345 -17.24 5.01 4.86
N GLN A 346 -17.96 3.96 4.45
CA GLN A 346 -18.53 2.96 5.36
C GLN A 346 -18.61 1.57 4.72
N MET A 347 -18.42 0.53 5.53
CA MET A 347 -18.73 -0.87 5.23
C MET A 347 -19.63 -1.46 6.33
N ILE A 348 -20.51 -2.39 5.95
CA ILE A 348 -21.34 -3.14 6.90
C ILE A 348 -21.15 -4.64 6.65
N TYR A 349 -20.40 -5.29 7.53
CA TYR A 349 -20.21 -6.74 7.54
C TYR A 349 -21.34 -7.41 8.30
N ARG A 350 -21.84 -8.53 7.77
CA ARG A 350 -22.83 -9.39 8.43
C ARG A 350 -22.41 -10.85 8.25
N ALA A 351 -22.56 -11.64 9.30
CA ALA A 351 -22.39 -13.07 9.19
C ALA A 351 -23.31 -13.82 10.14
N TYR A 352 -23.66 -15.03 9.75
CA TYR A 352 -24.47 -15.96 10.52
C TYR A 352 -23.84 -17.33 10.42
N PHE A 353 -23.85 -18.08 11.52
CA PHE A 353 -23.24 -19.41 11.53
C PHE A 353 -24.08 -20.41 12.32
N PHE A 354 -23.93 -21.65 11.92
CA PHE A 354 -24.41 -22.83 12.62
C PHE A 354 -23.31 -23.89 12.61
N GLY A 355 -23.16 -24.61 13.70
CA GLY A 355 -22.28 -25.76 13.79
C GLY A 355 -22.77 -26.81 14.78
N ASP A 356 -22.37 -28.05 14.54
CA ASP A 356 -22.63 -29.22 15.37
C ASP A 356 -21.33 -30.00 15.57
N GLN A 357 -20.93 -30.12 16.83
CA GLN A 357 -19.95 -31.11 17.24
C GLN A 357 -20.68 -32.38 17.70
N TRP A 358 -20.66 -33.39 16.84
CA TRP A 358 -21.38 -34.64 17.04
C TRP A 358 -20.43 -35.77 17.40
N GLN A 359 -20.53 -36.24 18.65
CA GLN A 359 -19.83 -37.43 19.12
C GLN A 359 -20.60 -38.69 18.70
N VAL A 360 -20.43 -39.12 17.44
CA VAL A 360 -21.13 -40.29 16.87
C VAL A 360 -20.98 -41.53 17.78
N ASN A 361 -19.77 -41.77 18.29
CA ASN A 361 -19.46 -42.78 19.30
C ASN A 361 -18.15 -42.43 20.05
N ASN A 362 -17.67 -43.33 20.91
CA ASN A 362 -16.47 -43.11 21.74
C ASN A 362 -15.13 -43.09 20.94
N ARG A 363 -15.19 -43.22 19.62
CA ARG A 363 -14.02 -43.18 18.71
C ARG A 363 -14.17 -42.12 17.62
N LEU A 364 -15.39 -41.80 17.17
CA LEU A 364 -15.65 -40.88 16.08
C LEU A 364 -16.37 -39.63 16.56
N THR A 365 -15.78 -38.47 16.28
CA THR A 365 -16.41 -37.15 16.43
C THR A 365 -16.41 -36.43 15.08
N LEU A 366 -17.56 -35.88 14.69
CA LEU A 366 -17.73 -35.04 13.53
C LEU A 366 -17.90 -33.59 13.97
N ASN A 367 -17.35 -32.66 13.20
CA ASN A 367 -17.54 -31.22 13.34
C ASN A 367 -18.14 -30.72 12.04
N LEU A 368 -19.42 -30.37 12.06
CA LEU A 368 -20.15 -29.89 10.89
C LEU A 368 -20.46 -28.42 11.11
N GLY A 369 -20.25 -27.57 10.10
CA GLY A 369 -20.53 -26.15 10.23
C GLY A 369 -20.78 -25.48 8.89
N VAL A 370 -21.60 -24.44 8.94
CA VAL A 370 -21.84 -23.53 7.81
C VAL A 370 -21.85 -22.11 8.33
N ARG A 371 -21.24 -21.21 7.57
CA ARG A 371 -21.30 -19.77 7.81
C ARG A 371 -21.73 -19.07 6.52
N MET A 372 -22.68 -18.16 6.63
CA MET A 372 -23.01 -17.22 5.57
C MET A 372 -22.37 -15.89 5.92
N GLU A 373 -21.68 -15.28 4.96
CA GLU A 373 -21.04 -13.97 5.13
C GLU A 373 -21.52 -13.00 4.04
N GLN A 374 -21.68 -11.75 4.45
CA GLN A 374 -21.89 -10.58 3.60
C GLN A 374 -20.83 -9.58 4.03
N MET A 375 -19.78 -9.41 3.23
CA MET A 375 -18.64 -8.61 3.65
C MET A 375 -18.95 -7.12 3.73
N GLY A 376 -19.91 -6.67 2.92
CA GLY A 376 -20.32 -5.28 2.80
C GLY A 376 -19.34 -4.50 1.91
N PRO A 377 -19.73 -4.08 0.71
CA PRO A 377 -18.88 -3.25 -0.13
C PRO A 377 -18.70 -1.85 0.50
N TRP A 378 -17.74 -1.09 -0.02
CA TRP A 378 -17.60 0.31 0.32
C TRP A 378 -18.83 1.11 -0.13
N SER A 379 -19.22 2.07 0.69
CA SER A 379 -20.17 3.13 0.35
C SER A 379 -19.58 4.46 0.81
N GLU A 380 -19.86 5.54 0.08
CA GLU A 380 -19.45 6.90 0.42
C GLU A 380 -20.68 7.74 0.74
N ARG A 381 -20.62 8.59 1.77
CA ARG A 381 -21.78 9.36 2.27
C ARG A 381 -22.52 10.14 1.19
N TYR A 382 -21.81 10.67 0.20
CA TYR A 382 -22.34 11.52 -0.87
C TYR A 382 -22.34 10.81 -2.24
N ASP A 383 -22.24 9.47 -2.25
CA ASP A 383 -22.18 8.65 -3.46
C ASP A 383 -20.99 9.04 -4.38
N ARG A 384 -19.89 9.54 -3.83
CA ARG A 384 -18.67 9.87 -4.59
C ARG A 384 -17.84 8.62 -4.84
N MET A 385 -18.34 7.72 -5.68
CA MET A 385 -17.62 6.54 -6.16
C MET A 385 -17.90 6.31 -7.64
N SER A 386 -16.93 5.73 -8.33
CA SER A 386 -17.02 5.34 -9.72
C SER A 386 -17.11 3.82 -9.89
N VAL A 387 -17.59 3.42 -11.06
CA VAL A 387 -17.58 2.05 -11.57
C VAL A 387 -17.05 2.05 -12.99
N LEU A 388 -16.27 1.03 -13.34
CA LEU A 388 -15.83 0.84 -14.71
C LEU A 388 -16.93 0.12 -15.50
N LEU A 389 -17.31 0.67 -16.66
CA LEU A 389 -18.35 0.13 -17.54
C LEU A 389 -17.76 -0.18 -18.93
N PRO A 390 -17.08 -1.33 -19.12
CA PRO A 390 -16.38 -1.65 -20.37
C PRO A 390 -17.30 -1.84 -21.59
N GLY A 391 -18.54 -2.29 -21.37
CA GLY A 391 -19.52 -2.62 -22.41
C GLY A 391 -20.51 -1.50 -22.76
N VAL A 392 -20.41 -0.34 -22.11
CA VAL A 392 -21.33 0.79 -22.33
C VAL A 392 -20.72 1.76 -23.34
N GLN A 393 -21.52 2.22 -24.31
CA GLN A 393 -21.08 3.18 -25.33
C GLN A 393 -20.66 4.51 -24.66
N ASN A 394 -19.50 5.03 -25.06
CA ASN A 394 -18.99 6.30 -24.55
C ASN A 394 -19.59 7.49 -25.31
N GLU A 395 -19.85 8.60 -24.62
CA GLU A 395 -20.42 9.81 -25.19
C GLU A 395 -19.49 10.48 -26.23
N ILE A 396 -18.16 10.36 -26.07
CA ILE A 396 -17.18 10.89 -27.04
C ILE A 396 -17.24 10.17 -28.38
N ALA A 397 -17.80 8.95 -28.43
CA ALA A 397 -17.91 8.17 -29.65
C ALA A 397 -18.65 8.95 -30.74
N ARG A 398 -19.78 9.59 -30.39
CA ARG A 398 -20.56 10.40 -31.34
C ARG A 398 -19.82 11.65 -31.80
N GLN A 399 -19.06 12.28 -30.90
CA GLN A 399 -18.31 13.50 -31.18
C GLN A 399 -17.15 13.22 -32.14
N ALA A 400 -16.42 12.13 -31.91
CA ALA A 400 -15.30 11.69 -32.74
C ALA A 400 -15.72 10.95 -34.03
N GLY A 401 -17.01 10.69 -34.24
CA GLY A 401 -17.52 9.92 -35.38
C GLY A 401 -17.12 8.44 -35.35
N LEU A 402 -16.92 7.87 -34.16
CA LEU A 402 -16.48 6.49 -33.93
C LEU A 402 -17.52 5.70 -33.15
N ASN A 403 -17.39 4.36 -33.11
CA ASN A 403 -18.18 3.51 -32.23
C ASN A 403 -17.29 2.97 -31.10
N LEU A 404 -17.31 3.65 -29.95
CA LEU A 404 -16.42 3.36 -28.82
C LEU A 404 -17.24 2.97 -27.59
N ASN A 405 -16.89 1.85 -26.97
CA ASN A 405 -17.39 1.46 -25.66
C ASN A 405 -16.39 1.85 -24.56
N GLY A 406 -16.77 1.70 -23.29
CA GLY A 406 -15.91 1.97 -22.13
C GLY A 406 -16.18 3.34 -21.52
N LYS A 407 -16.83 3.35 -20.35
CA LYS A 407 -17.23 4.55 -19.59
C LYS A 407 -16.79 4.44 -18.14
N LEU A 408 -16.41 5.55 -17.52
CA LEU A 408 -16.20 5.66 -16.06
C LEU A 408 -17.53 6.00 -15.34
N GLY A 409 -18.43 5.06 -15.18
CA GLY A 409 -19.72 5.31 -14.55
C GLY A 409 -19.61 5.84 -13.11
N LEU A 410 -20.68 6.45 -12.62
CA LEU A 410 -20.86 6.77 -11.21
C LEU A 410 -21.81 5.75 -10.58
N VAL A 411 -21.67 5.53 -9.28
CA VAL A 411 -22.67 4.76 -8.52
C VAL A 411 -23.98 5.54 -8.41
N ASN A 412 -25.08 4.83 -8.17
CA ASN A 412 -26.42 5.38 -8.01
C ASN A 412 -26.85 6.24 -9.23
N THR A 413 -26.65 5.70 -10.44
CA THR A 413 -27.13 6.25 -11.73
C THR A 413 -27.94 5.20 -12.49
N PRO A 414 -28.65 5.55 -13.59
CA PRO A 414 -29.35 4.56 -14.40
C PRO A 414 -28.46 3.42 -14.91
N GLU A 415 -27.20 3.70 -15.27
CA GLU A 415 -26.24 2.69 -15.73
C GLU A 415 -25.62 1.86 -14.59
N SER A 416 -25.65 2.36 -13.35
CA SER A 416 -25.23 1.63 -12.15
C SER A 416 -26.11 1.99 -10.95
N PRO A 417 -27.28 1.34 -10.79
CA PRO A 417 -28.26 1.73 -9.78
C PRO A 417 -27.82 1.49 -8.33
N SER A 418 -26.80 0.65 -8.12
CA SER A 418 -26.27 0.38 -6.78
C SER A 418 -25.52 1.60 -6.25
N ARG A 419 -25.60 1.84 -4.94
CA ARG A 419 -24.77 2.86 -4.25
C ARG A 419 -23.32 2.40 -4.04
N ASN A 420 -23.00 1.16 -4.41
CA ASN A 420 -21.71 0.54 -4.18
C ASN A 420 -21.03 0.23 -5.51
N ASN A 421 -19.70 0.23 -5.53
CA ASN A 421 -18.90 -0.06 -6.71
C ASN A 421 -18.63 -1.56 -6.92
N THR A 422 -18.98 -2.40 -5.94
CA THR A 422 -18.93 -3.87 -6.02
C THR A 422 -20.21 -4.49 -5.48
N GLU A 423 -20.53 -5.70 -5.92
CA GLU A 423 -21.62 -6.49 -5.36
C GLU A 423 -21.31 -6.93 -3.91
N MET A 424 -22.36 -7.09 -3.08
CA MET A 424 -22.23 -7.57 -1.70
C MET A 424 -22.16 -9.11 -1.60
N GLY A 425 -22.89 -9.82 -2.47
CA GLY A 425 -22.96 -11.28 -2.52
C GLY A 425 -23.52 -11.96 -1.24
N ASN A 426 -23.96 -13.22 -1.36
CA ASN A 426 -24.21 -14.11 -0.21
C ASN A 426 -23.17 -15.23 -0.23
N LEU A 427 -22.20 -15.17 0.68
CA LEU A 427 -21.00 -16.01 0.63
C LEU A 427 -21.14 -17.19 1.59
N TRP A 428 -21.28 -18.40 1.06
CA TRP A 428 -21.46 -19.63 1.86
C TRP A 428 -20.13 -20.34 2.10
N ALA A 429 -19.75 -20.44 3.38
CA ALA A 429 -18.49 -20.99 3.87
C ALA A 429 -18.75 -22.28 4.70
N PRO A 430 -18.93 -23.45 4.05
CA PRO A 430 -19.06 -24.73 4.74
C PRO A 430 -17.72 -25.15 5.37
N ARG A 431 -17.81 -25.89 6.48
CA ARG A 431 -16.68 -26.49 7.20
C ARG A 431 -17.06 -27.88 7.69
N ILE A 432 -16.21 -28.85 7.41
CA ILE A 432 -16.41 -30.24 7.81
C ILE A 432 -15.10 -30.73 8.40
N GLY A 433 -15.16 -31.35 9.57
CA GLY A 433 -14.02 -31.98 10.23
C GLY A 433 -14.40 -33.30 10.85
N LEU A 434 -13.43 -34.20 10.96
CA LEU A 434 -13.59 -35.48 11.64
C LEU A 434 -12.37 -35.77 12.50
N ALA A 435 -12.61 -36.40 13.65
CA ALA A 435 -11.58 -36.98 14.50
C ALA A 435 -11.96 -38.44 14.78
N TYR A 436 -11.06 -39.35 14.42
CA TYR A 436 -11.26 -40.78 14.57
C TYR A 436 -10.11 -41.42 15.35
N ARG A 437 -10.45 -42.04 16.48
CA ARG A 437 -9.53 -42.82 17.30
C ARG A 437 -9.40 -44.23 16.73
N LEU A 438 -8.35 -44.45 15.94
CA LEU A 438 -8.01 -45.75 15.34
C LEU A 438 -7.61 -46.78 16.41
N SER A 439 -6.86 -46.33 17.41
CA SER A 439 -6.44 -47.13 18.58
C SER A 439 -6.35 -46.24 19.82
N ASN A 440 -6.05 -46.79 20.99
CA ASN A 440 -5.83 -45.98 22.18
C ASN A 440 -4.61 -45.04 22.08
N ARG A 441 -3.72 -45.26 21.11
CA ARG A 441 -2.49 -44.47 20.90
C ARG A 441 -2.46 -43.75 19.55
N THR A 442 -3.48 -43.93 18.71
CA THR A 442 -3.49 -43.45 17.32
C THR A 442 -4.77 -42.69 17.05
N VAL A 443 -4.64 -41.44 16.62
CA VAL A 443 -5.77 -40.58 16.23
C VAL A 443 -5.53 -40.06 14.82
N MET A 444 -6.54 -40.20 13.98
CA MET A 444 -6.62 -39.55 12.67
C MET A 444 -7.53 -38.33 12.78
N ARG A 445 -7.14 -37.22 12.17
CA ARG A 445 -7.99 -36.03 12.00
C ARG A 445 -7.97 -35.60 10.55
N ALA A 446 -9.12 -35.17 10.04
CA ALA A 446 -9.21 -34.56 8.73
C ALA A 446 -10.18 -33.38 8.76
N GLY A 447 -9.98 -32.42 7.86
CA GLY A 447 -10.82 -31.23 7.76
C GLY A 447 -10.83 -30.64 6.36
N TYR A 448 -11.93 -29.97 6.03
CA TYR A 448 -12.10 -29.15 4.83
C TYR A 448 -12.92 -27.90 5.18
N GLY A 449 -12.58 -26.75 4.60
CA GLY A 449 -13.40 -25.54 4.71
C GLY A 449 -13.13 -24.50 3.64
N ILE A 450 -14.12 -23.63 3.42
CA ILE A 450 -14.03 -22.45 2.55
C ILE A 450 -13.94 -21.18 3.40
N PHE A 451 -13.09 -20.25 2.99
CA PHE A 451 -12.83 -18.98 3.68
C PHE A 451 -12.77 -17.84 2.66
N PHE A 452 -13.67 -16.86 2.77
CA PHE A 452 -13.68 -15.70 1.87
C PHE A 452 -12.69 -14.63 2.31
N LEU A 453 -12.17 -13.88 1.34
CA LEU A 453 -11.27 -12.74 1.53
C LEU A 453 -12.07 -11.45 1.70
N GLY A 454 -11.74 -10.65 2.71
CA GLY A 454 -12.38 -9.36 2.96
C GLY A 454 -12.25 -8.39 1.77
N ASN A 455 -13.31 -7.61 1.49
CA ASN A 455 -13.28 -6.58 0.44
C ASN A 455 -12.25 -5.46 0.74
N ASP A 456 -11.88 -5.27 2.00
CA ASP A 456 -10.89 -4.29 2.46
C ASP A 456 -9.44 -4.68 2.10
N ILE A 457 -9.20 -5.93 1.68
CA ILE A 457 -7.90 -6.37 1.14
C ILE A 457 -7.58 -5.64 -0.17
N ALA A 458 -8.59 -5.34 -0.98
CA ALA A 458 -8.44 -4.56 -2.21
C ALA A 458 -8.41 -3.06 -1.91
N PHE A 459 -7.24 -2.56 -1.47
CA PHE A 459 -7.01 -1.16 -1.11
C PHE A 459 -7.59 -0.14 -2.12
N GLY A 460 -7.50 -0.46 -3.42
CA GLY A 460 -7.97 0.40 -4.50
C GLY A 460 -9.50 0.56 -4.63
N PHE A 461 -10.30 -0.22 -3.89
CA PHE A 461 -11.77 -0.07 -3.88
C PHE A 461 -12.27 0.98 -2.88
N ALA A 462 -11.41 1.44 -1.97
CA ALA A 462 -11.77 2.43 -0.97
C ALA A 462 -12.04 3.80 -1.63
N PRO A 463 -13.04 4.59 -1.18
CA PRO A 463 -13.41 5.84 -1.84
C PRO A 463 -12.30 6.88 -1.94
N ASN A 464 -11.32 6.90 -1.03
CA ASN A 464 -10.17 7.81 -1.09
C ASN A 464 -9.22 7.54 -2.27
N ASN A 465 -9.30 6.35 -2.89
CA ASN A 465 -8.52 5.97 -4.07
C ASN A 465 -9.35 6.03 -5.36
N ASP A 466 -10.60 6.51 -5.27
CA ASP A 466 -11.49 6.62 -6.42
C ASP A 466 -11.15 7.85 -7.25
N ASN A 467 -11.21 7.72 -8.58
CA ASN A 467 -10.90 8.79 -9.53
C ASN A 467 -11.75 10.05 -9.27
N VAL A 468 -12.95 9.91 -8.70
CA VAL A 468 -13.81 11.07 -8.45
C VAL A 468 -13.41 11.88 -7.22
N ASN A 469 -12.63 11.30 -6.32
CA ASN A 469 -12.19 11.92 -5.08
C ASN A 469 -10.75 12.45 -5.13
N GLY A 470 -10.08 12.35 -6.28
CA GLY A 470 -8.75 12.92 -6.48
C GLY A 470 -8.52 13.33 -7.92
N TYR A 471 -7.81 14.44 -8.14
CA TYR A 471 -7.39 14.85 -9.47
C TYR A 471 -5.97 15.41 -9.46
N THR A 472 -5.14 14.98 -10.41
CA THR A 472 -3.78 15.47 -10.56
C THR A 472 -3.73 16.51 -11.66
N THR A 473 -3.40 17.75 -11.30
CA THR A 473 -3.06 18.80 -12.26
C THR A 473 -1.60 18.62 -12.66
N PRO A 474 -1.29 18.22 -13.90
CA PRO A 474 0.09 17.95 -14.31
C PRO A 474 0.89 19.24 -14.45
N PHE A 475 2.17 19.21 -14.07
CA PHE A 475 3.12 20.26 -14.41
C PHE A 475 3.67 20.00 -15.81
N LEU A 476 3.36 20.90 -16.75
CA LEU A 476 3.74 20.75 -18.15
C LEU A 476 5.03 21.51 -18.44
N GLY A 477 6.16 20.98 -17.99
CA GLY A 477 7.47 21.59 -18.28
C GLY A 477 7.87 21.55 -19.77
N THR A 478 7.30 20.62 -20.53
CA THR A 478 7.48 20.44 -21.99
C THR A 478 6.37 19.52 -22.53
N THR A 479 6.05 19.61 -23.83
CA THR A 479 5.09 18.70 -24.51
C THR A 479 5.69 17.97 -25.70
N ASP A 480 6.98 18.18 -25.99
CA ASP A 480 7.68 17.72 -27.19
C ASP A 480 9.03 17.05 -26.85
N GLY A 481 9.12 16.43 -25.67
CA GLY A 481 10.31 15.66 -25.26
C GLY A 481 11.49 16.56 -24.90
N SER A 482 11.24 17.60 -24.10
CA SER A 482 12.24 18.57 -23.63
C SER A 482 12.85 19.45 -24.71
N LEU A 483 12.33 19.41 -25.94
CA LEU A 483 12.76 20.30 -27.04
C LEU A 483 12.46 21.76 -26.70
N THR A 484 11.21 22.02 -26.32
CA THR A 484 10.69 23.36 -26.02
C THR A 484 10.24 23.41 -24.56
N PRO A 485 10.87 24.26 -23.73
CA PRO A 485 10.37 24.55 -22.39
C PRO A 485 9.01 25.26 -22.45
N LEU A 486 8.12 24.89 -21.53
CA LEU A 486 6.76 25.45 -21.45
C LEU A 486 6.51 26.13 -20.09
N ASP A 487 5.98 25.42 -19.10
CA ASP A 487 5.69 25.99 -17.79
C ASP A 487 6.96 26.04 -16.91
N LYS A 488 7.09 27.09 -16.11
CA LYS A 488 8.20 27.28 -15.16
C LYS A 488 7.78 26.91 -13.75
N LEU A 489 8.72 26.43 -12.93
CA LEU A 489 8.50 26.15 -11.51
C LEU A 489 7.98 27.37 -10.73
N SER A 490 8.33 28.58 -11.15
CA SER A 490 7.83 29.84 -10.58
C SER A 490 6.35 30.15 -10.85
N ASN A 491 5.75 29.51 -11.84
CA ASN A 491 4.32 29.55 -12.15
C ASN A 491 3.91 28.22 -12.80
N PRO A 492 3.88 27.13 -12.02
CA PRO A 492 3.81 25.77 -12.58
C PRO A 492 2.42 25.42 -13.11
N PHE A 493 1.40 26.20 -12.75
CA PHE A 493 0.03 26.01 -13.20
C PHE A 493 -0.58 27.35 -13.63
N PRO A 494 -0.22 27.87 -14.82
CA PRO A 494 -0.72 29.16 -15.28
C PRO A 494 -2.24 29.23 -15.40
N LYS A 495 -2.90 28.07 -15.59
CA LYS A 495 -4.36 27.91 -15.67
C LYS A 495 -5.03 27.59 -14.33
N GLY A 496 -4.26 27.50 -13.23
CA GLY A 496 -4.76 27.06 -11.93
C GLY A 496 -4.81 25.54 -11.76
N LEU A 497 -5.19 25.10 -10.57
CA LEU A 497 -5.38 23.70 -10.20
C LEU A 497 -6.81 23.24 -10.47
N VAL A 498 -6.95 22.00 -10.92
CA VAL A 498 -8.25 21.33 -11.06
C VAL A 498 -8.61 20.67 -9.73
N ALA A 499 -9.85 20.87 -9.29
CA ALA A 499 -10.38 20.23 -8.08
C ALA A 499 -10.87 18.80 -8.38
N PRO A 500 -10.97 17.91 -7.37
CA PRO A 500 -11.63 16.61 -7.54
C PRO A 500 -13.06 16.82 -8.04
N PRO A 501 -13.49 16.09 -9.08
CA PRO A 501 -14.82 16.31 -9.66
C PRO A 501 -15.96 15.93 -8.72
N GLY A 502 -15.70 15.06 -7.74
CA GLY A 502 -16.74 14.47 -6.91
C GLY A 502 -17.81 13.78 -7.77
N ARG A 503 -19.05 13.82 -7.30
CA ARG A 503 -20.19 13.29 -8.06
C ARG A 503 -20.70 14.34 -9.05
N SER A 504 -20.08 14.39 -10.22
CA SER A 504 -20.47 15.28 -11.33
C SER A 504 -20.94 14.48 -12.55
N PRO A 505 -22.05 14.84 -13.21
CA PRO A 505 -22.48 14.18 -14.45
C PRO A 505 -21.42 14.29 -15.56
N ASP A 506 -20.63 15.36 -15.56
CA ASP A 506 -19.60 15.62 -16.58
C ASP A 506 -18.25 14.99 -16.24
N VAL A 507 -18.19 14.12 -15.22
CA VAL A 507 -16.95 13.48 -14.76
C VAL A 507 -16.18 12.80 -15.90
N GLN A 508 -16.89 12.24 -16.90
CA GLN A 508 -16.27 11.64 -18.09
C GLN A 508 -15.30 12.59 -18.79
N GLN A 509 -15.70 13.85 -18.98
CA GLN A 509 -14.98 14.81 -19.80
C GLN A 509 -13.60 15.13 -19.23
N LEU A 510 -13.45 15.08 -17.91
CA LEU A 510 -12.19 15.34 -17.23
C LEU A 510 -11.16 14.21 -17.39
N PHE A 511 -11.63 13.01 -17.72
CA PHE A 511 -10.79 11.81 -17.82
C PHE A 511 -10.56 11.34 -19.26
N PHE A 512 -11.20 11.95 -20.27
CA PHE A 512 -10.83 11.68 -21.65
C PHE A 512 -9.36 12.03 -21.90
N GLY A 513 -8.66 11.19 -22.66
CA GLY A 513 -7.21 11.32 -22.85
C GLY A 513 -6.36 10.98 -21.63
N GLN A 514 -6.96 10.49 -20.55
CA GLN A 514 -6.24 10.03 -19.36
C GLN A 514 -6.33 8.52 -19.17
N GLY A 515 -5.52 8.01 -18.27
CA GLY A 515 -5.62 6.63 -17.80
C GLY A 515 -6.63 6.56 -16.66
N ILE A 516 -7.63 5.70 -16.78
CA ILE A 516 -8.61 5.45 -15.74
C ILE A 516 -8.50 4.03 -15.20
N THR A 517 -8.78 3.88 -13.90
CA THR A 517 -8.81 2.58 -13.24
C THR A 517 -9.91 2.56 -12.18
N SER A 518 -10.85 1.64 -12.28
CA SER A 518 -11.96 1.55 -11.31
C SER A 518 -12.46 0.11 -11.18
N ALA A 519 -13.31 -0.14 -10.17
CA ALA A 519 -13.89 -1.44 -9.92
C ALA A 519 -14.96 -1.78 -10.96
N ILE A 520 -15.08 -3.05 -11.33
CA ILE A 520 -16.26 -3.56 -12.05
C ILE A 520 -17.25 -4.10 -11.00
N TYR A 521 -18.53 -3.74 -11.15
CA TYR A 521 -19.53 -4.04 -10.14
C TYR A 521 -19.76 -5.54 -9.91
N ASN A 522 -19.86 -6.30 -11.00
CA ASN A 522 -20.29 -7.70 -10.98
C ASN A 522 -19.09 -8.67 -11.09
N GLU A 523 -18.15 -8.54 -10.14
CA GLU A 523 -16.95 -9.38 -10.06
C GLU A 523 -17.11 -10.52 -9.05
N SER A 524 -16.35 -11.60 -9.25
CA SER A 524 -16.35 -12.74 -8.32
C SER A 524 -15.71 -12.40 -6.97
N HIS A 525 -16.10 -13.10 -5.90
CA HIS A 525 -15.44 -12.94 -4.61
C HIS A 525 -14.28 -13.92 -4.44
N GLY A 526 -13.14 -13.41 -3.97
CA GLY A 526 -11.97 -14.23 -3.67
C GLY A 526 -12.15 -15.10 -2.43
N TYR A 527 -11.70 -16.35 -2.50
CA TYR A 527 -11.76 -17.29 -1.38
C TYR A 527 -10.61 -18.29 -1.39
N ALA A 528 -10.36 -18.91 -0.25
CA ALA A 528 -9.45 -20.01 -0.08
C ALA A 528 -10.20 -21.27 0.36
N GLN A 529 -9.87 -22.40 -0.25
CA GLN A 529 -10.25 -23.73 0.21
C GLN A 529 -9.07 -24.30 0.98
N GLN A 530 -9.30 -24.79 2.19
CA GLN A 530 -8.25 -25.39 3.02
C GLN A 530 -8.66 -26.81 3.40
N TRP A 531 -7.71 -27.73 3.36
CA TRP A 531 -7.92 -29.11 3.78
C TRP A 531 -6.67 -29.70 4.43
N ASN A 532 -6.88 -30.63 5.35
CA ASN A 532 -5.79 -31.31 6.02
C ASN A 532 -6.14 -32.74 6.39
N LEU A 533 -5.11 -33.55 6.56
CA LEU A 533 -5.16 -34.92 7.06
C LEU A 533 -3.96 -35.11 8.01
N ASP A 534 -4.23 -35.45 9.26
CA ASP A 534 -3.25 -35.63 10.34
C ASP A 534 -3.36 -37.04 10.92
N PHE A 535 -2.21 -37.65 11.17
CA PHE A 535 -2.07 -38.87 11.97
C PHE A 535 -1.17 -38.58 13.16
N GLN A 536 -1.71 -38.72 14.36
CA GLN A 536 -0.98 -38.58 15.61
C GLN A 536 -0.83 -39.94 16.29
N GLN A 537 0.39 -40.25 16.68
CA GLN A 537 0.76 -41.47 17.38
C GLN A 537 1.45 -41.13 18.71
N GLU A 538 0.94 -41.68 19.80
CA GLU A 538 1.64 -41.73 21.08
C GLU A 538 2.70 -42.83 21.04
N LEU A 539 3.91 -42.49 21.48
CA LEU A 539 5.08 -43.34 21.54
C LEU A 539 5.48 -43.58 23.01
N ALA A 540 6.30 -44.60 23.24
CA ALA A 540 6.74 -44.93 24.60
C ALA A 540 7.54 -43.80 25.25
N GLY A 541 7.42 -43.71 26.59
CA GLY A 541 8.19 -42.78 27.40
C GLY A 541 7.77 -41.32 27.27
N GLY A 542 6.49 -41.02 27.05
CA GLY A 542 6.00 -39.63 26.96
C GLY A 542 6.38 -38.92 25.66
N ALA A 543 6.59 -39.68 24.59
CA ALA A 543 6.84 -39.15 23.26
C ALA A 543 5.56 -39.18 22.41
N SER A 544 5.44 -38.26 21.46
CA SER A 544 4.40 -38.30 20.43
C SER A 544 4.95 -37.80 19.11
N ILE A 545 4.44 -38.38 18.03
CA ILE A 545 4.72 -37.95 16.66
C ILE A 545 3.40 -37.68 15.94
N SER A 546 3.37 -36.61 15.16
CA SER A 546 2.28 -36.29 14.24
C SER A 546 2.86 -36.03 12.86
N VAL A 547 2.21 -36.59 11.85
CA VAL A 547 2.49 -36.32 10.44
C VAL A 547 1.19 -35.88 9.81
N ALA A 548 1.20 -34.69 9.22
CA ALA A 548 0.05 -34.09 8.58
C ALA A 548 0.37 -33.68 7.13
N TYR A 549 -0.62 -33.86 6.26
CA TYR A 549 -0.69 -33.18 4.98
C TYR A 549 -1.65 -32.00 5.12
N ALA A 550 -1.25 -30.83 4.62
CA ALA A 550 -2.11 -29.65 4.56
C ALA A 550 -2.05 -29.04 3.15
N GLY A 551 -3.22 -28.76 2.58
CA GLY A 551 -3.38 -28.11 1.29
C GLY A 551 -4.23 -26.85 1.42
N SER A 552 -3.92 -25.85 0.60
CA SER A 552 -4.71 -24.64 0.45
C SER A 552 -4.77 -24.23 -1.02
N LYS A 553 -5.95 -23.86 -1.50
CA LYS A 553 -6.15 -23.33 -2.85
C LYS A 553 -6.86 -21.99 -2.79
N GLY A 554 -6.19 -20.93 -3.24
CA GLY A 554 -6.83 -19.65 -3.50
C GLY A 554 -7.55 -19.66 -4.84
N THR A 555 -8.77 -19.14 -4.90
CA THR A 555 -9.59 -19.02 -6.11
C THR A 555 -10.21 -17.64 -6.18
N HIS A 556 -10.21 -17.03 -7.37
CA HIS A 556 -10.63 -15.64 -7.58
C HIS A 556 -9.90 -14.65 -6.67
N LEU A 557 -8.63 -14.91 -6.40
CA LEU A 557 -7.79 -13.99 -5.65
C LEU A 557 -7.69 -12.65 -6.41
N PRO A 558 -7.67 -11.51 -5.70
CA PRO A 558 -7.39 -10.23 -6.33
C PRO A 558 -5.95 -10.19 -6.85
N GLY A 559 -5.77 -9.66 -8.06
CA GLY A 559 -4.47 -9.37 -8.68
C GLY A 559 -4.15 -7.89 -8.76
N PRO A 560 -2.96 -7.50 -9.23
CA PRO A 560 -2.70 -6.11 -9.61
C PRO A 560 -3.66 -5.62 -10.70
N ASP A 561 -3.80 -4.30 -10.83
CA ASP A 561 -4.70 -3.67 -11.81
C ASP A 561 -4.46 -4.22 -13.23
N GLN A 562 -5.55 -4.55 -13.93
CA GLN A 562 -5.50 -5.20 -15.23
C GLN A 562 -5.94 -4.25 -16.33
N GLN A 563 -5.02 -3.94 -17.24
CA GLN A 563 -5.23 -3.05 -18.37
C GLN A 563 -6.08 -3.74 -19.46
N LEU A 564 -7.31 -3.27 -19.66
CA LEU A 564 -8.16 -3.74 -20.77
C LEU A 564 -7.84 -3.01 -22.07
N ASN A 565 -7.12 -1.88 -21.99
CA ASN A 565 -6.66 -1.10 -23.14
C ASN A 565 -5.27 -1.51 -23.65
N GLN A 566 -4.84 -2.75 -23.41
CA GLN A 566 -3.59 -3.24 -23.98
C GLN A 566 -3.70 -3.23 -25.51
N LEU A 567 -2.61 -2.93 -26.22
CA LEU A 567 -2.59 -3.07 -27.68
C LEU A 567 -2.72 -4.56 -28.04
N PRO A 568 -3.70 -4.96 -28.87
CA PRO A 568 -3.84 -6.34 -29.31
C PRO A 568 -2.57 -6.85 -30.00
N VAL A 569 -2.21 -8.11 -29.74
CA VAL A 569 -0.93 -8.71 -30.15
C VAL A 569 -0.78 -8.74 -31.68
N GLU A 570 -1.87 -8.86 -32.42
CA GLU A 570 -1.90 -8.83 -33.88
C GLU A 570 -1.28 -7.55 -34.47
N PHE A 571 -1.40 -6.41 -33.77
CA PHE A 571 -0.85 -5.13 -34.22
C PHE A 571 0.62 -4.95 -33.87
N MET A 572 1.21 -5.81 -33.03
CA MET A 572 2.64 -5.75 -32.69
C MET A 572 3.53 -5.96 -33.92
N SER A 573 3.02 -6.67 -34.93
CA SER A 573 3.69 -6.87 -36.23
C SER A 573 3.97 -5.56 -36.99
N LEU A 574 3.25 -4.47 -36.70
CA LEU A 574 3.44 -3.17 -37.33
C LEU A 574 4.72 -2.45 -36.87
N GLY A 575 5.35 -2.88 -35.77
CA GLY A 575 6.62 -2.36 -35.29
C GLY A 575 6.62 -0.83 -35.15
N ALA A 576 7.60 -0.17 -35.79
CA ALA A 576 7.75 1.29 -35.75
C ALA A 576 6.54 2.07 -36.33
N GLN A 577 5.72 1.45 -37.19
CA GLN A 577 4.51 2.10 -37.73
C GLN A 577 3.47 2.41 -36.64
N LEU A 578 3.53 1.73 -35.49
CA LEU A 578 2.68 2.04 -34.34
C LEU A 578 2.97 3.43 -33.77
N GLN A 579 4.19 3.95 -33.94
CA GLN A 579 4.61 5.27 -33.46
C GLN A 579 4.38 6.39 -34.49
N GLN A 580 3.96 6.04 -35.71
CA GLN A 580 3.64 7.02 -36.75
C GLN A 580 2.51 7.93 -36.28
N GLN A 581 2.72 9.25 -36.37
CA GLN A 581 1.70 10.24 -36.07
C GLN A 581 0.64 10.28 -37.18
N VAL A 582 -0.61 10.11 -36.80
CA VAL A 582 -1.79 10.15 -37.68
C VAL A 582 -2.80 11.19 -37.17
N PRO A 583 -3.73 11.69 -38.01
CA PRO A 583 -4.77 12.61 -37.55
C PRO A 583 -5.52 12.07 -36.34
N ASN A 584 -5.68 12.90 -35.32
CA ASN A 584 -6.32 12.51 -34.07
C ASN A 584 -7.83 12.84 -34.10
N PRO A 585 -8.73 11.83 -34.08
CA PRO A 585 -10.17 12.06 -34.09
C PRO A 585 -10.71 12.65 -32.78
N PHE A 586 -9.90 12.68 -31.71
CA PHE A 586 -10.28 13.26 -30.41
C PHE A 586 -9.86 14.72 -30.26
N PHE A 587 -9.14 15.27 -31.24
CA PHE A 587 -8.71 16.66 -31.22
C PHE A 587 -9.90 17.61 -31.17
N GLY A 588 -9.87 18.58 -30.24
CA GLY A 588 -10.99 19.51 -29.99
C GLY A 588 -12.08 18.98 -29.05
N HIS A 589 -12.08 17.68 -28.72
CA HIS A 589 -13.00 17.07 -27.75
C HIS A 589 -12.30 16.71 -26.43
N VAL A 590 -10.98 16.48 -26.49
CA VAL A 590 -10.13 16.21 -25.32
C VAL A 590 -9.27 17.44 -25.03
N THR A 591 -9.21 17.83 -23.75
CA THR A 591 -8.60 19.08 -23.32
C THR A 591 -7.18 18.95 -22.79
N LEU A 592 -6.74 17.73 -22.46
CA LEU A 592 -5.46 17.46 -21.81
C LEU A 592 -4.73 16.25 -22.42
N GLY A 593 -3.41 16.25 -22.31
CA GLY A 593 -2.55 15.13 -22.70
C GLY A 593 -2.33 14.99 -24.21
N THR A 594 -1.81 13.84 -24.63
CA THR A 594 -1.47 13.56 -26.02
C THR A 594 -2.71 13.49 -26.94
N LEU A 595 -3.87 13.07 -26.41
CA LEU A 595 -5.13 13.06 -27.15
C LEU A 595 -5.75 14.45 -27.35
N ALA A 596 -5.20 15.51 -26.74
CA ALA A 596 -5.58 16.88 -27.03
C ALA A 596 -4.78 17.50 -28.20
N GLN A 597 -3.82 16.76 -28.78
CA GLN A 597 -3.00 17.24 -29.89
C GLN A 597 -3.65 16.93 -31.25
N PRO A 598 -3.34 17.68 -32.33
CA PRO A 598 -3.91 17.45 -33.67
C PRO A 598 -3.59 16.07 -34.26
N THR A 599 -2.48 15.46 -33.83
CA THR A 599 -2.04 14.13 -34.26
C THR A 599 -1.76 13.24 -33.05
N VAL A 600 -1.84 11.93 -33.26
CA VAL A 600 -1.59 10.90 -32.25
C VAL A 600 -0.88 9.70 -32.88
N ALA A 601 -0.11 8.96 -32.09
CA ALA A 601 0.50 7.71 -32.54
C ALA A 601 -0.58 6.71 -33.00
N ARG A 602 -0.40 6.10 -34.18
CA ARG A 602 -1.32 5.11 -34.76
C ARG A 602 -1.68 3.99 -33.78
N GLY A 603 -0.70 3.51 -33.01
CA GLY A 603 -0.91 2.47 -32.01
C GLY A 603 -1.92 2.82 -30.91
N GLN A 604 -2.12 4.11 -30.61
CA GLN A 604 -3.15 4.54 -29.65
C GLN A 604 -4.57 4.33 -30.19
N LEU A 605 -4.79 4.57 -31.49
CA LEU A 605 -6.10 4.39 -32.13
C LEU A 605 -6.47 2.92 -32.37
N LEU A 606 -5.48 2.02 -32.35
CA LEU A 606 -5.67 0.58 -32.51
C LEU A 606 -6.01 -0.14 -31.19
N ARG A 607 -6.04 0.57 -30.07
CA ARG A 607 -6.40 -0.02 -28.77
C ARG A 607 -7.92 -0.18 -28.63
N PRO A 608 -8.41 -1.09 -27.77
CA PRO A 608 -9.85 -1.30 -27.56
C PRO A 608 -10.62 -0.07 -27.04
N TYR A 609 -9.96 0.79 -26.25
CA TYR A 609 -10.49 2.01 -25.63
C TYR A 609 -9.61 3.22 -26.00
N PRO A 610 -9.57 3.63 -27.28
CA PRO A 610 -8.58 4.57 -27.80
C PRO A 610 -8.76 6.02 -27.31
N HIS A 611 -9.93 6.37 -26.77
CA HIS A 611 -10.24 7.66 -26.12
C HIS A 611 -9.63 7.81 -24.72
N TYR A 612 -9.06 6.73 -24.17
CA TYR A 612 -8.28 6.75 -22.92
C TYR A 612 -6.83 6.32 -23.20
N THR A 613 -5.86 6.88 -22.48
CA THR A 613 -4.47 6.40 -22.53
C THR A 613 -4.29 5.10 -21.74
N GLY A 614 -5.24 4.78 -20.85
CA GLY A 614 -5.40 3.51 -20.15
C GLY A 614 -6.84 3.30 -19.65
N PHE A 615 -7.31 2.07 -19.67
CA PHE A 615 -8.64 1.65 -19.20
C PHE A 615 -8.51 0.33 -18.44
N ALA A 616 -8.36 0.40 -17.12
CA ALA A 616 -7.99 -0.76 -16.31
C ALA A 616 -9.04 -1.13 -15.26
N MET A 617 -9.15 -2.44 -15.02
CA MET A 617 -9.91 -2.99 -13.90
C MET A 617 -9.07 -2.90 -12.64
N ARG A 618 -9.64 -2.33 -11.57
CA ARG A 618 -9.00 -2.29 -10.26
C ARG A 618 -9.03 -3.66 -9.62
N ALA A 619 -7.88 -4.13 -9.16
CA ALA A 619 -7.69 -5.34 -8.34
C ALA A 619 -8.60 -6.55 -8.73
N PRO A 620 -8.61 -7.00 -10.00
CA PRO A 620 -9.58 -7.96 -10.47
C PRO A 620 -9.43 -9.34 -9.78
N PRO A 621 -10.53 -9.99 -9.36
CA PRO A 621 -10.53 -11.26 -8.64
C PRO A 621 -10.46 -12.46 -9.58
N ASN A 622 -9.39 -12.55 -10.37
CA ASN A 622 -9.21 -13.59 -11.40
C ASN A 622 -7.87 -14.34 -11.27
N ARG A 623 -7.28 -14.32 -10.07
CA ARG A 623 -6.01 -14.98 -9.74
C ARG A 623 -6.22 -16.24 -8.88
N ASN A 624 -5.24 -17.14 -8.85
CA ASN A 624 -5.31 -18.43 -8.16
C ASN A 624 -3.96 -18.84 -7.56
N SER A 625 -4.00 -19.46 -6.38
CA SER A 625 -2.83 -20.04 -5.73
C SER A 625 -3.06 -21.50 -5.36
N SER A 626 -1.97 -22.26 -5.25
CA SER A 626 -1.98 -23.65 -4.76
C SER A 626 -0.79 -23.86 -3.82
N TYR A 627 -1.10 -24.22 -2.58
CA TYR A 627 -0.14 -24.58 -1.54
C TYR A 627 -0.35 -26.03 -1.12
N HIS A 628 0.75 -26.76 -0.99
CA HIS A 628 0.75 -28.09 -0.40
C HIS A 628 1.91 -28.22 0.56
N SER A 629 1.68 -28.89 1.69
CA SER A 629 2.73 -29.16 2.66
C SER A 629 2.58 -30.52 3.34
N MET A 630 3.74 -31.09 3.67
CA MET A 630 3.89 -32.11 4.69
C MET A 630 4.42 -31.43 5.95
N GLN A 631 3.78 -31.70 7.08
CA GLN A 631 4.15 -31.16 8.39
C GLN A 631 4.40 -32.31 9.34
N MET A 632 5.54 -32.31 10.01
CA MET A 632 5.88 -33.26 11.06
C MET A 632 6.03 -32.51 12.39
N LYS A 633 5.49 -33.09 13.46
CA LYS A 633 5.70 -32.63 14.83
C LYS A 633 6.17 -33.82 15.68
N PHE A 634 7.26 -33.63 16.40
CA PHE A 634 7.73 -34.56 17.43
C PHE A 634 7.76 -33.85 18.77
N GLU A 635 7.14 -34.43 19.79
CA GLU A 635 7.15 -33.89 21.15
C GLU A 635 7.57 -34.99 22.12
N LYS A 636 8.59 -34.70 22.94
CA LYS A 636 9.06 -35.57 24.01
C LYS A 636 8.97 -34.81 25.33
N ARG A 637 8.17 -35.33 26.26
CA ARG A 637 8.16 -34.88 27.65
C ARG A 637 8.98 -35.86 28.48
N PHE A 638 9.98 -35.34 29.18
CA PHE A 638 10.81 -36.12 30.08
C PHE A 638 10.17 -36.16 31.47
N VAL A 639 10.52 -37.18 32.25
CA VAL A 639 9.96 -37.37 33.61
C VAL A 639 10.37 -36.23 34.55
N ARG A 640 11.52 -35.60 34.31
CA ARG A 640 12.07 -34.50 35.14
C ARG A 640 11.95 -33.16 34.41
N GLY A 641 10.73 -32.67 34.21
CA GLY A 641 10.44 -31.29 33.76
C GLY A 641 10.80 -30.93 32.31
N GLY A 642 11.82 -31.56 31.72
CA GLY A 642 12.31 -31.24 30.39
C GLY A 642 11.31 -31.58 29.28
N THR A 643 11.34 -30.81 28.21
CA THR A 643 10.55 -31.03 26.99
C THR A 643 11.38 -30.73 25.75
N VAL A 644 11.29 -31.58 24.74
CA VAL A 644 11.82 -31.32 23.39
C VAL A 644 10.65 -31.29 22.41
N LEU A 645 10.58 -30.25 21.61
CA LEU A 645 9.62 -30.07 20.53
C LEU A 645 10.38 -29.84 19.22
N GLY A 646 10.24 -30.77 18.28
CA GLY A 646 10.70 -30.61 16.91
C GLY A 646 9.52 -30.40 15.98
N SER A 647 9.63 -29.46 15.05
CA SER A 647 8.70 -29.30 13.93
C SER A 647 9.46 -29.19 12.61
N TYR A 648 8.91 -29.81 11.59
CA TYR A 648 9.44 -29.76 10.23
C TYR A 648 8.30 -29.55 9.25
N THR A 649 8.52 -28.67 8.27
CA THR A 649 7.59 -28.40 7.18
C THR A 649 8.33 -28.51 5.87
N TRP A 650 7.79 -29.35 4.98
CA TRP A 650 8.16 -29.39 3.57
C TRP A 650 6.96 -28.91 2.76
N ALA A 651 7.13 -27.85 1.98
CA ALA A 651 6.02 -27.17 1.31
C ALA A 651 6.37 -26.72 -0.10
N LYS A 652 5.33 -26.37 -0.85
CA LYS A 652 5.45 -25.64 -2.12
C LYS A 652 4.23 -24.75 -2.34
N LEU A 653 4.46 -23.50 -2.69
CA LEU A 653 3.48 -22.51 -3.09
C LEU A 653 3.67 -22.10 -4.55
N ILE A 654 2.62 -22.22 -5.35
CA ILE A 654 2.56 -21.73 -6.74
C ILE A 654 1.39 -20.75 -6.85
N SER A 655 1.63 -19.57 -7.41
CA SER A 655 0.64 -18.51 -7.54
C SER A 655 0.80 -17.76 -8.86
N ASP A 656 -0.28 -17.14 -9.34
CA ASP A 656 -0.26 -16.12 -10.42
C ASP A 656 -0.50 -14.69 -9.86
N THR A 657 -0.45 -14.54 -8.53
CA THR A 657 -0.48 -13.27 -7.80
C THR A 657 0.24 -13.40 -6.46
N ASP A 658 1.09 -12.44 -6.13
CA ASP A 658 1.85 -12.46 -4.86
C ASP A 658 1.47 -11.30 -3.94
N THR A 659 1.26 -10.09 -4.49
CA THR A 659 0.93 -8.89 -3.72
C THR A 659 0.06 -7.91 -4.50
N LEU A 660 -0.82 -7.20 -3.80
CA LEU A 660 -1.55 -6.04 -4.32
C LEU A 660 -0.85 -4.70 -4.05
N THR A 661 0.19 -4.71 -3.22
CA THR A 661 0.85 -3.52 -2.70
C THR A 661 2.36 -3.58 -2.93
N GLY A 662 2.78 -4.04 -4.11
CA GLY A 662 4.19 -4.23 -4.44
C GLY A 662 5.08 -2.99 -4.29
N TRP A 663 4.51 -1.78 -4.22
CA TRP A 663 5.23 -0.54 -3.90
C TRP A 663 5.65 -0.41 -2.42
N LEU A 664 5.14 -1.28 -1.53
CA LEU A 664 5.53 -1.39 -0.12
C LEU A 664 6.52 -2.54 0.13
N GLU A 665 6.72 -3.42 -0.86
CA GLU A 665 7.48 -4.66 -0.69
C GLU A 665 8.89 -4.55 -1.31
N PRO A 666 9.95 -4.97 -0.61
CA PRO A 666 11.31 -5.03 -1.17
C PRO A 666 11.36 -5.97 -2.38
N GLY A 667 11.71 -5.44 -3.56
CA GLY A 667 11.74 -6.19 -4.83
C GLY A 667 10.65 -5.79 -5.83
N GLY A 668 9.65 -5.00 -5.41
CA GLY A 668 8.58 -4.52 -6.27
C GLY A 668 7.54 -5.59 -6.61
N GLY A 669 6.31 -5.16 -6.92
CA GLY A 669 5.31 -6.04 -7.52
C GLY A 669 5.50 -6.09 -9.03
N ALA A 670 5.66 -7.27 -9.61
CA ALA A 670 5.63 -7.42 -11.06
C ALA A 670 4.20 -7.13 -11.56
N GLY A 671 4.09 -6.20 -12.51
CA GLY A 671 2.86 -6.02 -13.27
C GLY A 671 2.58 -7.23 -14.15
N VAL A 672 1.36 -7.31 -14.69
CA VAL A 672 1.00 -8.36 -15.64
C VAL A 672 1.75 -8.14 -16.96
N GLN A 673 2.42 -9.17 -17.48
CA GLN A 673 3.17 -9.11 -18.73
C GLN A 673 2.23 -9.12 -19.93
N ASN A 674 1.17 -9.93 -19.87
CA ASN A 674 0.16 -10.01 -20.91
C ASN A 674 -1.24 -10.06 -20.29
N HIS A 675 -1.98 -8.94 -20.36
CA HIS A 675 -3.33 -8.83 -19.81
C HIS A 675 -4.36 -9.70 -20.54
N TYR A 676 -4.03 -10.26 -21.71
CA TYR A 676 -4.82 -11.28 -22.40
C TYR A 676 -4.52 -12.73 -21.95
N ASN A 677 -3.41 -12.97 -21.26
CA ASN A 677 -3.02 -14.31 -20.78
C ASN A 677 -2.49 -14.28 -19.34
N ILE A 678 -3.40 -14.04 -18.40
CA ILE A 678 -3.11 -14.03 -16.95
C ILE A 678 -2.46 -15.32 -16.45
N ARG A 679 -2.79 -16.47 -17.05
CA ARG A 679 -2.25 -17.77 -16.63
C ARG A 679 -0.73 -17.87 -16.82
N ALA A 680 -0.15 -17.04 -17.69
CA ALA A 680 1.30 -16.97 -17.89
C ALA A 680 2.05 -16.40 -16.68
N GLU A 681 1.37 -15.71 -15.77
CA GLU A 681 1.99 -15.18 -14.53
C GLU A 681 2.21 -16.27 -13.47
N ARG A 682 1.71 -17.49 -13.70
CA ARG A 682 1.79 -18.60 -12.74
C ARG A 682 3.23 -19.05 -12.53
N SER A 683 3.74 -18.87 -11.33
CA SER A 683 5.10 -19.20 -10.93
C SER A 683 5.19 -19.68 -9.48
N VAL A 684 6.38 -20.07 -9.03
CA VAL A 684 6.62 -20.27 -7.58
C VAL A 684 6.52 -18.89 -6.92
N ALA A 685 5.69 -18.78 -5.89
CA ALA A 685 5.48 -17.49 -5.23
C ALA A 685 6.78 -16.97 -4.60
N ASN A 686 6.98 -15.66 -4.61
CA ASN A 686 8.21 -15.03 -4.09
C ASN A 686 8.50 -15.31 -2.60
N TYR A 687 7.47 -15.62 -1.80
CA TYR A 687 7.57 -16.01 -0.38
C TYR A 687 7.41 -17.52 -0.13
N ASP A 688 7.60 -18.37 -1.15
CA ASP A 688 7.67 -19.82 -0.94
C ASP A 688 8.86 -20.19 -0.04
N THR A 689 8.60 -21.00 0.99
CA THR A 689 9.63 -21.55 1.87
C THR A 689 9.57 -23.06 1.80
N PRO A 690 10.37 -23.71 0.93
CA PRO A 690 10.25 -25.14 0.68
C PRO A 690 10.51 -26.01 1.90
N HIS A 691 11.47 -25.62 2.74
CA HIS A 691 11.87 -26.40 3.92
C HIS A 691 12.02 -25.48 5.13
N ARG A 692 11.42 -25.88 6.25
CA ARG A 692 11.61 -25.19 7.53
C ARG A 692 11.64 -26.21 8.67
N ALA A 693 12.71 -26.20 9.44
CA ALA A 693 12.84 -27.00 10.66
C ALA A 693 13.01 -26.07 11.87
N VAL A 694 12.33 -26.38 12.96
CA VAL A 694 12.47 -25.68 14.24
C VAL A 694 12.56 -26.70 15.35
N ILE A 695 13.55 -26.54 16.24
CA ILE A 695 13.71 -27.37 17.43
C ILE A 695 13.74 -26.45 18.63
N SER A 696 12.82 -26.67 19.55
CA SER A 696 12.74 -25.99 20.84
C SER A 696 12.95 -27.01 21.95
N TYR A 697 13.75 -26.67 22.94
CA TYR A 697 13.99 -27.53 24.08
C TYR A 697 14.02 -26.73 25.37
N ILE A 698 13.46 -27.33 26.41
CA ILE A 698 13.63 -26.91 27.80
C ILE A 698 14.20 -28.13 28.48
N LEU A 699 15.39 -28.00 29.07
CA LEU A 699 16.08 -29.10 29.72
C LEU A 699 16.38 -28.68 31.16
N ASP A 700 15.94 -29.49 32.10
CA ASP A 700 16.41 -29.39 33.48
C ASP A 700 17.88 -29.82 33.49
N LEU A 701 18.76 -28.91 33.91
CA LEU A 701 20.17 -29.23 34.06
C LEU A 701 20.34 -30.21 35.24
N PRO A 702 21.16 -31.25 35.11
CA PRO A 702 21.29 -32.28 36.14
C PRO A 702 22.14 -31.84 37.34
N PHE A 703 22.25 -30.54 37.61
CA PHE A 703 23.13 -29.94 38.61
C PHE A 703 22.33 -29.12 39.63
N GLY A 704 22.74 -29.16 40.90
CA GLY A 704 22.11 -28.40 41.99
C GLY A 704 21.51 -29.30 43.06
N LYS A 705 21.06 -28.68 44.16
CA LYS A 705 20.56 -29.42 45.32
C LYS A 705 19.33 -30.27 44.96
N GLY A 706 19.38 -31.57 45.27
CA GLY A 706 18.35 -32.53 44.88
C GLY A 706 18.42 -33.04 43.43
N GLN A 707 19.41 -32.62 42.62
CA GLN A 707 19.65 -33.13 41.26
C GLN A 707 20.68 -34.27 41.23
N LYS A 708 20.90 -34.87 40.04
CA LYS A 708 21.79 -36.03 39.84
C LYS A 708 23.25 -35.73 40.21
N TYR A 709 23.72 -34.52 39.93
CA TYR A 709 25.05 -34.06 40.27
C TYR A 709 24.94 -32.89 41.24
N GLY A 710 25.68 -32.95 42.35
CA GLY A 710 25.60 -31.92 43.39
C GLY A 710 24.36 -32.01 44.29
N THR A 711 23.84 -33.22 44.49
CA THR A 711 22.64 -33.50 45.30
C THR A 711 22.70 -32.86 46.70
N ASP A 712 23.89 -32.84 47.29
CA ASP A 712 24.17 -32.29 48.63
C ASP A 712 24.88 -30.93 48.62
N VAL A 713 24.90 -30.22 47.48
CA VAL A 713 25.53 -28.89 47.41
C VAL A 713 24.76 -27.92 48.32
N ARG A 714 25.51 -27.17 49.14
CA ARG A 714 24.96 -26.22 50.13
C ARG A 714 25.66 -24.86 50.02
N GLY A 715 25.03 -23.84 50.57
CA GLY A 715 25.64 -22.51 50.72
C GLY A 715 25.79 -21.77 49.39
N LEU A 716 26.92 -21.08 49.19
CA LEU A 716 27.15 -20.24 48.01
C LEU A 716 27.21 -21.05 46.70
N ALA A 717 27.72 -22.28 46.76
CA ALA A 717 27.77 -23.18 45.62
C ALA A 717 26.38 -23.63 45.16
N ASP A 718 25.40 -23.77 46.08
CA ASP A 718 24.01 -24.09 45.73
C ASP A 718 23.36 -22.92 45.00
N LYS A 719 23.56 -21.70 45.48
CA LYS A 719 23.06 -20.47 44.83
C LYS A 719 23.65 -20.22 43.44
N LEU A 720 24.87 -20.70 43.18
CA LEU A 720 25.51 -20.55 41.87
C LEU A 720 25.10 -21.62 40.86
N VAL A 721 24.73 -22.81 41.34
CA VAL A 721 24.49 -23.99 40.48
C VAL A 721 23.00 -24.26 40.27
N SER A 722 22.15 -23.91 41.23
CA SER A 722 20.71 -24.20 41.23
C SER A 722 19.83 -23.12 40.59
N GLY A 723 20.41 -21.95 40.26
CA GLY A 723 19.71 -20.78 39.72
C GLY A 723 19.13 -19.88 40.79
#